data_AF-A0A417U408-F1
#
_entry.id   AF-A0A417U408-F1
#
_cell.length_a   1.000
_cell.length_b   1.000
_cell.length_c   1.000
_cell.angle_alpha   90.00
_cell.angle_beta   90.00
_cell.angle_gamma   90.00
#
_symmetry.space_group_name_H-M   'P 1'
#
loop_
_entity.id
_entity.type
_entity.pdbx_description
1 polymer ?
#
loop_
_entity_poly.entity_id
_entity_poly.type
_entity_poly.pdbx_seq_one_letter_code
_entity_poly.pdbx_strand_id
1 'polypeptide(L)'
;MWNRSHKVYHTLRRKKMNSSKNLAKSKRWLAIGLVLFILGALFSSQIQSCFGRISIKHVTFQDQAGYNISGYLYVPQNATADTPAPAIVTAHGNNGYISAMAGYTIELARRGYVVLALEMEGHGDSDYVPDAEGDGSYGGIAAAEYLMTLDFVDADQLGGTGHSKGSNAATGMAKAYPDQVKAILLNGYMAPSVTGGAFDEVATHTNVGLNMSRYDECGQDLLHHIFGTEWNYDYLRGDAAAALFDEQWGGADIADYLNEGLGSWKDGTMRIFYTLENCTHVTTVISKTAIANGLDFFNNSMAAPYWIDSSNQIWWMRYAGGIAETVGFIMIFLSFATLLLHAAPFKILTAEQSAPAQKLDGKRGPLYKAFFIILFTLIPVLTFVPTYVYGENNVKQTALFPFNPSSSGYLLWTIANSVLMLIVFLIWHFAYGKKHGGNLKVYGLAFEDKKTALSYIGKSVLYALILIIVLFAGLSITETVLNVEMATPISCIRTFRLNRLAYIVEYFIPFFVSFLIGNLAFSAILRDDSEENAEKAADRNIVKNQLIGVLQGVGGITVMYIIWNIVYFVSTRPSFLYRETPYMMGNSGFMCICFSLIPMFGINSILSTHFSVKTRRIIVGAIVCALFIVWITFAGQSLALPSTQSAVGSLNG
;
A
#
# COMPACT_ATOMS: atom_id res chain seq x y z
N MET A 1 -17.26 48.23 -37.42
CA MET A 1 -16.07 47.44 -37.03
C MET A 1 -15.62 47.66 -35.58
N TRP A 2 -15.82 48.84 -34.97
CA TRP A 2 -15.38 49.17 -33.59
C TRP A 2 -15.95 48.30 -32.46
N ASN A 3 -17.18 47.79 -32.61
CA ASN A 3 -17.85 46.98 -31.56
C ASN A 3 -17.35 45.52 -31.46
N ARG A 4 -16.73 44.97 -32.52
CA ARG A 4 -16.15 43.61 -32.50
C ARG A 4 -14.77 43.60 -31.83
N SER A 5 -13.93 44.61 -32.08
CA SER A 5 -12.59 44.73 -31.48
C SER A 5 -12.64 44.99 -29.97
N HIS A 6 -13.61 45.77 -29.47
CA HIS A 6 -13.79 45.98 -28.03
C HIS A 6 -14.24 44.73 -27.26
N LYS A 7 -15.18 43.95 -27.83
CA LYS A 7 -15.60 42.65 -27.25
C LYS A 7 -14.46 41.64 -27.20
N VAL A 8 -13.63 41.57 -28.24
CA VAL A 8 -12.44 40.70 -28.28
C VAL A 8 -11.41 41.12 -27.23
N TYR A 9 -11.12 42.42 -27.11
CA TYR A 9 -10.18 42.95 -26.11
C TYR A 9 -10.62 42.70 -24.67
N HIS A 10 -11.91 42.96 -24.35
CA HIS A 10 -12.45 42.67 -23.01
C HIS A 10 -12.44 41.17 -22.70
N THR A 11 -12.71 40.30 -23.68
CA THR A 11 -12.67 38.84 -23.50
C THR A 11 -11.25 38.34 -23.25
N LEU A 12 -10.26 38.81 -24.03
CA LEU A 12 -8.84 38.48 -23.86
C LEU A 12 -8.28 38.98 -22.53
N ARG A 13 -8.61 40.21 -22.12
CA ARG A 13 -8.22 40.78 -20.83
C ARG A 13 -8.82 40.00 -19.66
N ARG A 14 -10.07 39.54 -19.79
CA ARG A 14 -10.76 38.73 -18.76
C ARG A 14 -10.18 37.32 -18.64
N LYS A 15 -9.84 36.66 -19.77
CA LYS A 15 -9.09 35.39 -19.78
C LYS A 15 -7.71 35.53 -19.12
N LYS A 16 -6.94 36.57 -19.47
CA LYS A 16 -5.62 36.84 -18.87
C LYS A 16 -5.71 37.07 -17.35
N MET A 17 -6.74 37.78 -16.87
CA MET A 17 -6.98 37.99 -15.44
C MET A 17 -7.40 36.70 -14.71
N ASN A 18 -8.28 35.88 -15.27
CA ASN A 18 -8.70 34.62 -14.66
C ASN A 18 -7.54 33.61 -14.58
N SER A 19 -6.80 33.42 -15.68
CA SER A 19 -5.58 32.62 -15.71
C SER A 19 -4.58 33.07 -14.65
N SER A 20 -4.37 34.38 -14.46
CA SER A 20 -3.48 34.91 -13.43
C SER A 20 -3.94 34.62 -12.00
N LYS A 21 -5.25 34.67 -11.72
CA LYS A 21 -5.83 34.33 -10.40
C LYS A 21 -5.73 32.83 -10.12
N ASN A 22 -5.91 32.01 -11.15
CA ASN A 22 -5.79 30.56 -11.05
C ASN A 22 -4.34 30.12 -10.80
N LEU A 23 -3.36 30.76 -11.44
CA LEU A 23 -1.95 30.53 -11.14
C LEU A 23 -1.58 30.96 -9.71
N ALA A 24 -2.09 32.11 -9.25
CA ALA A 24 -1.86 32.55 -7.87
C ALA A 24 -2.44 31.56 -6.85
N LYS A 25 -3.64 31.03 -7.11
CA LYS A 25 -4.24 29.96 -6.32
C LYS A 25 -3.37 28.70 -6.31
N SER A 26 -2.91 28.22 -7.46
CA SER A 26 -2.03 27.04 -7.55
C SER A 26 -0.70 27.24 -6.81
N LYS A 27 -0.08 28.43 -6.90
CA LYS A 27 1.13 28.75 -6.12
C LYS A 27 0.88 28.70 -4.61
N ARG A 28 -0.26 29.24 -4.14
CA ARG A 28 -0.63 29.18 -2.72
C ARG A 28 -0.84 27.74 -2.26
N TRP A 29 -1.53 26.92 -3.03
CA TRP A 29 -1.74 25.51 -2.69
C TRP A 29 -0.44 24.70 -2.75
N LEU A 30 0.46 25.01 -3.68
CA LEU A 30 1.80 24.41 -3.71
C LEU A 30 2.57 24.75 -2.43
N ALA A 31 2.56 26.03 -2.01
CA ALA A 31 3.23 26.44 -0.77
C ALA A 31 2.65 25.74 0.46
N ILE A 32 1.32 25.66 0.59
CA ILE A 32 0.67 24.93 1.70
C ILE A 32 1.01 23.44 1.63
N GLY A 33 0.98 22.84 0.44
CA GLY A 33 1.32 21.43 0.22
C GLY A 33 2.75 21.12 0.62
N LEU A 34 3.71 21.98 0.25
CA LEU A 34 5.12 21.87 0.66
C LEU A 34 5.28 21.97 2.18
N VAL A 35 4.58 22.90 2.82
CA VAL A 35 4.60 23.04 4.30
C VAL A 35 4.06 21.78 4.96
N LEU A 36 2.92 21.25 4.52
CA LEU A 36 2.34 20.01 5.08
C LEU A 36 3.24 18.80 4.84
N PHE A 37 3.82 18.69 3.64
CA PHE A 37 4.74 17.62 3.27
C PHE A 37 5.98 17.63 4.18
N ILE A 38 6.68 18.77 4.27
CA ILE A 38 7.91 18.91 5.05
C ILE A 38 7.64 18.78 6.56
N LEU A 39 6.62 19.47 7.09
CA LEU A 39 6.32 19.40 8.52
C LEU A 39 5.78 18.02 8.93
N GLY A 40 5.01 17.36 8.06
CA GLY A 40 4.57 15.99 8.27
C GLY A 40 5.74 15.02 8.37
N ALA A 41 6.68 15.08 7.42
CA ALA A 41 7.89 14.26 7.43
C ALA A 41 8.79 14.54 8.64
N LEU A 42 9.03 15.82 8.97
CA LEU A 42 9.80 16.21 10.16
C LEU A 42 9.14 15.71 11.45
N PHE A 43 7.82 15.85 11.57
CA PHE A 43 7.09 15.34 12.75
C PHE A 43 7.23 13.82 12.87
N SER A 44 7.03 13.06 11.78
CA SER A 44 7.25 11.62 11.74
C SER A 44 8.69 11.23 12.14
N SER A 45 9.69 11.98 11.67
CA SER A 45 11.10 11.76 12.00
C SER A 45 11.38 11.98 13.49
N GLN A 46 10.82 13.04 14.08
CA GLN A 46 10.97 13.33 15.51
C GLN A 46 10.30 12.28 16.39
N ILE A 47 9.14 11.75 16.00
CA ILE A 47 8.48 10.67 16.75
C ILE A 47 9.31 9.38 16.68
N GLN A 48 9.78 8.98 15.50
CA GLN A 48 10.54 7.75 15.32
C GLN A 48 11.90 7.78 16.05
N SER A 49 12.57 8.93 16.05
CA SER A 49 13.85 9.13 16.75
C SER A 49 13.71 9.46 18.23
N CYS A 50 12.48 9.50 18.77
CA CYS A 50 12.18 9.97 20.12
C CYS A 50 12.85 11.31 20.45
N PHE A 51 12.67 12.27 19.55
CA PHE A 51 13.24 13.62 19.61
C PHE A 51 14.77 13.59 19.72
N GLY A 52 15.42 12.71 18.94
CA GLY A 52 16.87 12.58 18.85
C GLY A 52 17.53 11.66 19.89
N ARG A 53 16.75 10.95 20.71
CA ARG A 53 17.28 9.96 21.68
C ARG A 53 17.62 8.60 21.04
N ILE A 54 17.14 8.37 19.83
CA ILE A 54 17.39 7.16 19.06
C ILE A 54 18.01 7.56 17.73
N SER A 55 19.20 7.04 17.43
CA SER A 55 19.84 7.18 16.13
C SER A 55 19.19 6.19 15.17
N ILE A 56 18.75 6.65 14.00
CA ILE A 56 18.21 5.79 12.94
C ILE A 56 19.18 5.80 11.77
N LYS A 57 19.61 4.61 11.34
CA LYS A 57 20.53 4.45 10.21
C LYS A 57 19.95 3.45 9.21
N HIS A 58 19.93 3.83 7.94
CA HIS A 58 19.74 2.86 6.87
C HIS A 58 21.01 1.98 6.78
N VAL A 59 20.83 0.67 6.83
CA VAL A 59 21.92 -0.32 6.83
C VAL A 59 21.72 -1.32 5.70
N THR A 60 22.82 -1.86 5.20
CA THR A 60 22.83 -2.94 4.21
C THR A 60 23.87 -3.97 4.64
N PHE A 61 23.48 -5.23 4.61
CA PHE A 61 24.30 -6.39 4.96
C PHE A 61 24.02 -7.51 3.94
N GLN A 62 24.75 -8.61 4.00
CA GLN A 62 24.61 -9.72 3.06
C GLN A 62 24.03 -10.95 3.75
N ASP A 63 23.20 -11.70 3.02
CA ASP A 63 22.85 -13.07 3.41
C ASP A 63 24.00 -14.04 3.06
N GLN A 64 23.81 -15.31 3.42
CA GLN A 64 24.80 -16.37 3.16
C GLN A 64 25.04 -16.63 1.66
N ALA A 65 24.08 -16.30 0.80
CA ALA A 65 24.19 -16.42 -0.65
C ALA A 65 24.82 -15.17 -1.31
N GLY A 66 25.10 -14.11 -0.53
CA GLY A 66 25.73 -12.87 -0.98
C GLY A 66 24.76 -11.81 -1.51
N TYR A 67 23.44 -12.01 -1.37
CA TYR A 67 22.43 -11.01 -1.70
C TYR A 67 22.40 -9.89 -0.67
N ASN A 68 22.19 -8.66 -1.11
CA ASN A 68 22.12 -7.53 -0.20
C ASN A 68 20.75 -7.45 0.45
N ILE A 69 20.73 -7.48 1.78
CA ILE A 69 19.56 -7.25 2.62
C ILE A 69 19.66 -5.87 3.25
N SER A 70 18.53 -5.17 3.30
CA SER A 70 18.40 -3.78 3.74
C SER A 70 17.51 -3.67 4.97
N GLY A 71 17.72 -2.64 5.77
CA GLY A 71 16.87 -2.32 6.90
C GLY A 71 17.22 -0.99 7.55
N TYR A 72 16.43 -0.61 8.55
CA TYR A 72 16.67 0.59 9.35
C TYR A 72 17.00 0.19 10.78
N LEU A 73 18.21 0.53 11.22
CA LEU A 73 18.73 0.23 12.55
C LEU A 73 18.45 1.41 13.48
N TYR A 74 17.67 1.15 14.52
CA TYR A 74 17.32 2.06 15.61
C TYR A 74 18.26 1.77 16.79
N VAL A 75 19.15 2.70 17.09
CA VAL A 75 20.16 2.57 18.14
C VAL A 75 19.86 3.58 19.25
N PRO A 76 19.35 3.13 20.41
CA PRO A 76 19.11 4.01 21.55
C PRO A 76 20.43 4.39 22.24
N GLN A 77 20.45 5.51 22.96
CA GLN A 77 21.67 6.05 23.58
C GLN A 77 22.37 5.14 24.61
N ASN A 78 21.68 4.15 25.19
CA ASN A 78 22.31 3.17 26.09
C ASN A 78 23.15 2.12 25.36
N ALA A 79 22.90 1.87 24.08
CA ALA A 79 23.60 0.84 23.33
C ALA A 79 24.99 1.36 22.96
N THR A 80 26.00 0.90 23.69
CA THR A 80 27.42 1.24 23.46
C THR A 80 28.26 -0.03 23.59
N ALA A 81 29.51 -0.01 23.13
CA ALA A 81 30.42 -1.15 23.30
C ALA A 81 30.65 -1.51 24.78
N ASP A 82 30.58 -0.53 25.69
CA ASP A 82 30.73 -0.74 27.14
C ASP A 82 29.44 -1.24 27.81
N THR A 83 28.29 -0.94 27.18
CA THR A 83 26.95 -1.35 27.65
C THR A 83 26.12 -1.89 26.48
N PRO A 84 26.46 -3.09 25.96
CA PRO A 84 25.72 -3.70 24.87
C PRO A 84 24.25 -3.90 25.27
N ALA A 85 23.34 -3.67 24.32
CA ALA A 85 21.90 -3.74 24.56
C ALA A 85 21.27 -4.95 23.85
N PRO A 86 20.19 -5.54 24.41
CA PRO A 86 19.41 -6.55 23.71
C PRO A 86 18.87 -6.00 22.39
N ALA A 87 18.77 -6.87 21.38
CA ALA A 87 18.38 -6.47 20.03
C ALA A 87 17.16 -7.24 19.50
N ILE A 88 16.30 -6.56 18.76
CA ILE A 88 15.07 -7.15 18.20
C ILE A 88 14.96 -6.83 16.72
N VAL A 89 14.69 -7.86 15.91
CA VAL A 89 14.31 -7.69 14.50
C VAL A 89 12.81 -7.52 14.38
N THR A 90 12.35 -6.52 13.62
CA THR A 90 10.93 -6.36 13.27
C THR A 90 10.76 -6.54 11.76
N ALA A 91 9.87 -7.42 11.33
CA ALA A 91 9.62 -7.73 9.92
C ALA A 91 8.17 -7.47 9.49
N HIS A 92 7.98 -6.77 8.37
CA HIS A 92 6.66 -6.44 7.83
C HIS A 92 5.99 -7.65 7.13
N GLY A 93 4.69 -7.57 6.87
CA GLY A 93 3.96 -8.61 6.13
C GLY A 93 4.22 -8.63 4.62
N ASN A 94 3.56 -9.55 3.90
CA ASN A 94 3.62 -9.60 2.44
C ASN A 94 3.07 -8.31 1.82
N ASN A 95 3.73 -7.77 0.79
CA ASN A 95 3.44 -6.44 0.21
C ASN A 95 3.47 -5.30 1.25
N GLY A 96 4.21 -5.51 2.33
CA GLY A 96 4.39 -4.56 3.41
C GLY A 96 5.60 -3.67 3.21
N TYR A 97 5.79 -2.79 4.19
CA TYR A 97 6.86 -1.80 4.27
C TYR A 97 7.23 -1.64 5.73
N ILE A 98 8.43 -1.15 6.04
CA ILE A 98 8.93 -1.05 7.42
C ILE A 98 7.98 -0.25 8.32
N SER A 99 7.33 0.78 7.76
CA SER A 99 6.41 1.61 8.51
C SER A 99 5.09 0.94 8.91
N ALA A 100 4.78 -0.26 8.39
CA ALA A 100 3.67 -1.08 8.87
C ALA A 100 3.98 -1.64 10.28
N MET A 101 5.26 -1.84 10.61
CA MET A 101 5.74 -2.31 11.91
C MET A 101 6.19 -1.17 12.83
N ALA A 102 5.88 0.09 12.49
CA ALA A 102 6.33 1.25 13.25
C ALA A 102 5.88 1.23 14.71
N GLY A 103 4.71 0.63 14.99
CA GLY A 103 4.21 0.40 16.35
C GLY A 103 5.23 -0.31 17.23
N TYR A 104 5.64 -1.51 16.83
CA TYR A 104 6.68 -2.29 17.52
C TYR A 104 8.04 -1.59 17.47
N THR A 105 8.45 -1.12 16.29
CA THR A 105 9.79 -0.57 16.08
C THR A 105 10.08 0.61 17.01
N ILE A 106 9.17 1.59 17.06
CA ILE A 106 9.33 2.81 17.85
C ILE A 106 9.28 2.48 19.34
N GLU A 107 8.33 1.65 19.76
CA GLU A 107 8.09 1.38 21.18
C GLU A 107 9.15 0.48 21.83
N LEU A 108 9.72 -0.46 21.07
CA LEU A 108 10.85 -1.26 21.52
C LEU A 108 12.11 -0.39 21.63
N ALA A 109 12.41 0.41 20.61
CA ALA A 109 13.58 1.30 20.66
C ALA A 109 13.49 2.32 21.81
N ARG A 110 12.29 2.82 22.13
CA ARG A 110 12.02 3.67 23.32
C ARG A 110 12.42 3.02 24.65
N ARG A 111 12.32 1.69 24.73
CA ARG A 111 12.63 0.89 25.92
C ARG A 111 14.10 0.46 25.97
N GLY A 112 14.91 0.91 25.02
CA GLY A 112 16.37 0.73 25.04
C GLY A 112 16.86 -0.50 24.28
N TYR A 113 15.98 -1.22 23.58
CA TYR A 113 16.41 -2.26 22.64
C TYR A 113 17.04 -1.64 21.39
N VAL A 114 18.09 -2.27 20.85
CA VAL A 114 18.50 -2.03 19.47
C VAL A 114 17.46 -2.69 18.58
N VAL A 115 16.89 -1.96 17.61
CA VAL A 115 15.83 -2.52 16.76
C VAL A 115 16.23 -2.44 15.29
N LEU A 116 16.21 -3.58 14.60
CA LEU A 116 16.40 -3.65 13.16
C LEU A 116 15.06 -3.84 12.47
N ALA A 117 14.56 -2.77 11.84
CA ALA A 117 13.39 -2.83 10.98
C ALA A 117 13.81 -3.38 9.61
N LEU A 118 13.57 -4.67 9.42
CA LEU A 118 13.98 -5.44 8.25
C LEU A 118 13.11 -5.08 7.03
N GLU A 119 13.76 -4.77 5.92
CA GLU A 119 13.14 -4.87 4.61
C GLU A 119 13.33 -6.30 4.13
N MET A 120 12.25 -7.09 4.14
CA MET A 120 12.34 -8.50 3.74
C MET A 120 12.87 -8.63 2.31
N GLU A 121 13.44 -9.79 1.99
CA GLU A 121 13.87 -10.14 0.63
C GLU A 121 12.86 -9.68 -0.43
N GLY A 122 13.39 -9.10 -1.51
CA GLY A 122 12.62 -8.55 -2.62
C GLY A 122 11.88 -7.23 -2.32
N HIS A 123 11.80 -6.77 -1.07
CA HIS A 123 11.13 -5.53 -0.70
C HIS A 123 12.11 -4.38 -0.50
N GLY A 124 11.60 -3.17 -0.76
CA GLY A 124 12.37 -1.95 -0.58
C GLY A 124 13.73 -2.01 -1.28
N ASP A 125 14.77 -1.89 -0.47
CA ASP A 125 16.16 -1.87 -0.91
C ASP A 125 16.87 -3.24 -0.84
N SER A 126 16.19 -4.28 -0.34
CA SER A 126 16.70 -5.64 -0.34
C SER A 126 16.63 -6.25 -1.74
N ASP A 127 17.67 -7.02 -2.08
CA ASP A 127 17.72 -7.80 -3.30
C ASP A 127 16.65 -8.88 -3.30
N TYR A 128 16.25 -9.30 -4.49
CA TYR A 128 15.43 -10.48 -4.67
C TYR A 128 16.32 -11.73 -4.51
N VAL A 129 15.88 -12.65 -3.66
CA VAL A 129 16.53 -13.94 -3.43
C VAL A 129 15.67 -15.04 -4.08
N PRO A 130 16.20 -15.81 -5.05
CA PRO A 130 15.48 -16.93 -5.64
C PRO A 130 15.12 -17.99 -4.59
N ASP A 131 13.93 -18.59 -4.70
CA ASP A 131 13.45 -19.60 -3.74
C ASP A 131 14.42 -20.78 -3.53
N ALA A 132 15.16 -21.19 -4.56
CA ALA A 132 16.13 -22.28 -4.47
C ALA A 132 17.40 -21.92 -3.66
N GLU A 133 17.63 -20.63 -3.43
CA GLU A 133 18.79 -20.07 -2.73
C GLU A 133 18.40 -19.47 -1.38
N GLY A 134 17.12 -19.15 -1.17
CA GLY A 134 16.61 -18.60 0.08
C GLY A 134 16.49 -19.63 1.21
N ASP A 135 16.69 -19.17 2.44
CA ASP A 135 16.60 -19.99 3.67
C ASP A 135 15.17 -20.04 4.27
N GLY A 136 14.20 -19.38 3.62
CA GLY A 136 12.81 -19.30 4.06
C GLY A 136 12.54 -18.31 5.21
N SER A 137 13.57 -17.65 5.73
CA SER A 137 13.45 -16.61 6.77
C SER A 137 13.24 -15.21 6.19
N TYR A 138 13.32 -15.03 4.87
CA TYR A 138 13.15 -13.73 4.20
C TYR A 138 14.10 -12.65 4.73
N GLY A 139 15.36 -13.00 4.97
CA GLY A 139 16.42 -12.15 5.52
C GLY A 139 16.49 -12.11 7.04
N GLY A 140 15.66 -12.89 7.76
CA GLY A 140 15.69 -12.95 9.22
C GLY A 140 17.01 -13.48 9.79
N ILE A 141 17.53 -14.57 9.23
CA ILE A 141 18.80 -15.17 9.66
C ILE A 141 19.96 -14.18 9.44
N ALA A 142 20.06 -13.61 8.24
CA ALA A 142 21.06 -12.59 7.92
C ALA A 142 20.97 -11.35 8.83
N ALA A 143 19.76 -10.96 9.24
CA ALA A 143 19.53 -9.86 10.17
C ALA A 143 20.06 -10.18 11.58
N ALA A 144 19.86 -11.40 12.07
CA ALA A 144 20.45 -11.85 13.34
C ALA A 144 21.97 -11.86 13.27
N GLU A 145 22.55 -12.44 12.21
CA GLU A 145 24.00 -12.47 12.00
C GLU A 145 24.60 -11.07 11.98
N TYR A 146 23.99 -10.14 11.23
CA TYR A 146 24.42 -8.76 11.20
C TYR A 146 24.39 -8.11 12.59
N LEU A 147 23.31 -8.28 13.36
CA LEU A 147 23.20 -7.73 14.72
C LEU A 147 24.29 -8.27 15.65
N MET A 148 24.62 -9.57 15.56
CA MET A 148 25.70 -10.18 16.36
C MET A 148 27.09 -9.64 16.03
N THR A 149 27.29 -8.98 14.88
CA THR A 149 28.57 -8.33 14.55
C THR A 149 28.77 -6.96 15.20
N LEU A 150 27.72 -6.38 15.79
CA LEU A 150 27.76 -5.02 16.32
C LEU A 150 28.21 -5.04 17.79
N ASP A 151 29.28 -4.32 18.12
CA ASP A 151 29.88 -4.29 19.46
C ASP A 151 28.95 -3.71 20.55
N PHE A 152 27.96 -2.91 20.16
CA PHE A 152 26.93 -2.35 21.04
C PHE A 152 25.66 -3.20 21.15
N VAL A 153 25.63 -4.40 20.57
CA VAL A 153 24.55 -5.37 20.69
C VAL A 153 24.98 -6.52 21.60
N ASP A 154 24.12 -6.88 22.55
CA ASP A 154 24.27 -8.12 23.31
C ASP A 154 23.84 -9.30 22.43
N ALA A 155 24.82 -10.01 21.87
CA ALA A 155 24.62 -11.10 20.92
C ALA A 155 23.89 -12.31 21.52
N ASP A 156 23.83 -12.44 22.85
CA ASP A 156 23.12 -13.52 23.53
C ASP A 156 21.67 -13.13 23.89
N GLN A 157 21.23 -11.92 23.52
CA GLN A 157 19.89 -11.40 23.87
C GLN A 157 19.18 -10.85 22.61
N LEU A 158 18.95 -11.74 21.65
CA LEU A 158 18.23 -11.43 20.42
C LEU A 158 16.74 -11.81 20.53
N GLY A 159 15.90 -11.06 19.82
CA GLY A 159 14.50 -11.41 19.62
C GLY A 159 13.99 -11.04 18.24
N GLY A 160 12.80 -11.54 17.90
CA GLY A 160 12.18 -11.29 16.60
C GLY A 160 10.68 -11.08 16.71
N THR A 161 10.13 -10.14 15.94
CA THR A 161 8.69 -10.04 15.74
C THR A 161 8.35 -9.78 14.28
N GLY A 162 7.27 -10.38 13.82
CA GLY A 162 6.82 -10.25 12.45
C GLY A 162 5.32 -10.16 12.32
N HIS A 163 4.85 -9.56 11.24
CA HIS A 163 3.45 -9.56 10.83
C HIS A 163 3.23 -10.58 9.72
N SER A 164 2.26 -11.47 9.87
CA SER A 164 1.88 -12.41 8.81
C SER A 164 3.11 -13.14 8.26
N LYS A 165 3.41 -13.00 6.95
CA LYS A 165 4.62 -13.56 6.33
C LYS A 165 5.95 -13.12 6.99
N GLY A 166 6.01 -11.93 7.58
CA GLY A 166 7.19 -11.45 8.33
C GLY A 166 7.49 -12.26 9.58
N SER A 167 6.53 -13.03 10.10
CA SER A 167 6.76 -13.95 11.23
C SER A 167 7.79 -15.03 10.88
N ASN A 168 7.95 -15.40 9.61
CA ASN A 168 8.99 -16.35 9.18
C ASN A 168 10.41 -15.83 9.45
N ALA A 169 10.63 -14.51 9.46
CA ALA A 169 11.92 -13.94 9.82
C ALA A 169 12.26 -14.25 11.28
N ALA A 170 11.32 -14.00 12.20
CA ALA A 170 11.50 -14.30 13.62
C ALA A 170 11.66 -15.82 13.86
N THR A 171 10.81 -16.64 13.23
CA THR A 171 10.90 -18.11 13.31
C THR A 171 12.24 -18.63 12.78
N GLY A 172 12.72 -18.11 11.65
CA GLY A 172 14.00 -18.50 11.05
C GLY A 172 15.19 -18.17 11.95
N MET A 173 15.19 -16.98 12.55
CA MET A 173 16.20 -16.57 13.54
C MET A 173 16.27 -17.57 14.71
N ALA A 174 15.11 -17.90 15.31
CA ALA A 174 15.05 -18.79 16.47
C ALA A 174 15.54 -20.20 16.15
N LYS A 175 15.26 -20.71 14.94
CA LYS A 175 15.75 -22.02 14.48
C LYS A 175 17.27 -22.03 14.26
N ALA A 176 17.80 -20.97 13.69
CA ALA A 176 19.22 -20.90 13.33
C ALA A 176 20.12 -20.62 14.56
N TYR A 177 19.63 -19.83 15.51
CA TYR A 177 20.38 -19.37 16.68
C TYR A 177 19.58 -19.56 17.97
N PRO A 178 19.22 -20.79 18.35
CA PRO A 178 18.36 -21.07 19.50
C PRO A 178 18.98 -20.63 20.84
N ASP A 179 20.30 -20.54 20.92
CA ASP A 179 21.01 -20.07 22.11
C ASP A 179 21.00 -18.54 22.22
N GLN A 180 20.97 -17.81 21.12
CA GLN A 180 21.04 -16.34 21.09
C GLN A 180 19.66 -15.69 21.05
N VAL A 181 18.68 -16.34 20.42
CA VAL A 181 17.33 -15.82 20.24
C VAL A 181 16.45 -16.27 21.41
N LYS A 182 16.15 -15.35 22.32
CA LYS A 182 15.39 -15.64 23.55
C LYS A 182 13.89 -15.49 23.42
N ALA A 183 13.43 -14.73 22.42
CA ALA A 183 12.02 -14.39 22.32
C ALA A 183 11.57 -14.14 20.88
N ILE A 184 10.47 -14.76 20.47
CA ILE A 184 9.76 -14.40 19.24
C ILE A 184 8.28 -14.12 19.48
N LEU A 185 7.77 -13.06 18.84
CA LEU A 185 6.36 -12.69 18.88
C LEU A 185 5.79 -12.62 17.47
N LEU A 186 4.83 -13.48 17.16
CA LEU A 186 4.25 -13.64 15.83
C LEU A 186 2.88 -12.95 15.79
N ASN A 187 2.67 -12.01 14.86
CA ASN A 187 1.42 -11.24 14.77
C ASN A 187 0.57 -11.68 13.58
N GLY A 188 -0.65 -12.13 13.84
CA GLY A 188 -1.56 -12.61 12.79
C GLY A 188 -0.95 -13.79 12.01
N TYR A 189 -0.17 -14.64 12.68
CA TYR A 189 0.49 -15.79 12.07
C TYR A 189 0.41 -16.98 13.02
N MET A 190 -0.07 -18.11 12.49
CA MET A 190 -0.10 -19.39 13.17
C MET A 190 0.17 -20.47 12.12
N ALA A 191 1.03 -21.42 12.47
CA ALA A 191 1.32 -22.57 11.65
C ALA A 191 1.42 -23.81 12.54
N PRO A 192 0.86 -24.96 12.13
CA PRO A 192 0.99 -26.20 12.90
C PRO A 192 2.45 -26.56 13.19
N SER A 193 3.37 -26.23 12.27
CA SER A 193 4.80 -26.45 12.45
C SER A 193 5.41 -25.65 13.61
N VAL A 194 4.75 -24.59 14.10
CA VAL A 194 5.18 -23.76 15.25
C VAL A 194 4.46 -24.16 16.53
N THR A 195 3.15 -24.40 16.48
CA THR A 195 2.33 -24.63 17.69
C THR A 195 2.11 -26.11 18.03
N GLY A 196 2.28 -27.02 17.08
CA GLY A 196 2.06 -28.45 17.26
C GLY A 196 3.08 -29.32 16.54
N GLY A 197 4.22 -28.74 16.16
CA GLY A 197 5.27 -29.38 15.38
C GLY A 197 6.63 -29.32 16.08
N ALA A 198 7.67 -29.83 15.44
CA ALA A 198 9.02 -29.93 16.02
C ALA A 198 9.73 -28.57 16.24
N PHE A 199 9.03 -27.44 16.18
CA PHE A 199 9.63 -26.12 16.42
C PHE A 199 10.22 -26.02 17.82
N ASP A 200 9.52 -26.55 18.82
CA ASP A 200 9.98 -26.53 20.21
C ASP A 200 11.20 -27.41 20.45
N GLU A 201 11.46 -28.40 19.57
CA GLU A 201 12.67 -29.23 19.60
C GLU A 201 13.91 -28.49 19.07
N VAL A 202 13.71 -27.48 18.22
CA VAL A 202 14.80 -26.71 17.61
C VAL A 202 15.00 -25.34 18.26
N ALA A 203 13.94 -24.71 18.78
CA ALA A 203 13.97 -23.41 19.45
C ALA A 203 13.89 -23.59 20.99
N THR A 204 14.78 -24.42 21.53
CA THR A 204 14.69 -24.95 22.91
C THR A 204 14.84 -23.92 24.02
N HIS A 205 15.38 -22.74 23.71
CA HIS A 205 15.61 -21.64 24.66
C HIS A 205 14.94 -20.33 24.22
N THR A 206 13.88 -20.45 23.43
CA THR A 206 13.16 -19.31 22.87
C THR A 206 11.72 -19.27 23.39
N ASN A 207 11.37 -18.22 24.13
CA ASN A 207 9.97 -17.93 24.47
C ASN A 207 9.20 -17.58 23.19
N VAL A 208 7.98 -18.09 23.04
CA VAL A 208 7.16 -17.90 21.84
C VAL A 208 5.81 -17.30 22.22
N GLY A 209 5.46 -16.19 21.58
CA GLY A 209 4.16 -15.54 21.73
C GLY A 209 3.45 -15.38 20.40
N LEU A 210 2.14 -15.60 20.39
CA LEU A 210 1.28 -15.37 19.23
C LEU A 210 0.23 -14.29 19.57
N ASN A 211 0.17 -13.23 18.76
CA ASN A 211 -0.91 -12.25 18.77
C ASN A 211 -1.92 -12.60 17.68
N MET A 212 -3.04 -13.21 18.05
CA MET A 212 -4.07 -13.64 17.09
C MET A 212 -5.35 -12.86 17.30
N SER A 213 -5.92 -12.34 16.21
CA SER A 213 -7.10 -11.50 16.27
C SER A 213 -8.40 -12.26 16.04
N ARG A 214 -9.46 -11.90 16.78
CA ARG A 214 -10.79 -12.49 16.61
C ARG A 214 -11.31 -12.31 15.18
N TYR A 215 -11.02 -11.16 14.57
CA TYR A 215 -11.46 -10.84 13.21
C TYR A 215 -10.31 -11.00 12.19
N ASP A 216 -9.34 -11.88 12.46
CA ASP A 216 -8.27 -12.20 11.50
C ASP A 216 -8.82 -12.99 10.30
N GLU A 217 -9.14 -12.27 9.23
CA GLU A 217 -9.70 -12.84 8.02
C GLU A 217 -8.78 -13.88 7.35
N CYS A 218 -7.46 -13.73 7.48
CA CYS A 218 -6.48 -14.64 6.87
C CYS A 218 -6.38 -15.95 7.63
N GLY A 219 -6.23 -15.89 8.95
CA GLY A 219 -6.22 -17.07 9.82
C GLY A 219 -7.54 -17.84 9.72
N GLN A 220 -8.67 -17.13 9.70
CA GLN A 220 -9.98 -17.75 9.56
C GLN A 220 -10.12 -18.52 8.25
N ASP A 221 -9.78 -17.89 7.13
CA ASP A 221 -9.93 -18.49 5.81
C ASP A 221 -9.04 -19.73 5.67
N LEU A 222 -7.79 -19.65 6.14
CA LEU A 222 -6.86 -20.77 6.15
C LEU A 222 -7.39 -21.95 6.97
N LEU A 223 -7.80 -21.68 8.21
CA LEU A 223 -8.19 -22.73 9.16
C LEU A 223 -9.57 -23.32 8.82
N HIS A 224 -10.46 -22.55 8.19
CA HIS A 224 -11.69 -23.07 7.64
C HIS A 224 -11.43 -24.16 6.59
N HIS A 225 -10.49 -23.93 5.67
CA HIS A 225 -10.17 -24.91 4.62
C HIS A 225 -9.46 -26.15 5.14
N ILE A 226 -8.70 -26.04 6.24
CA ILE A 226 -7.94 -27.17 6.82
C ILE A 226 -8.80 -27.97 7.80
N PHE A 227 -9.50 -27.29 8.71
CA PHE A 227 -10.17 -27.91 9.85
C PHE A 227 -11.70 -27.77 9.81
N GLY A 228 -12.27 -27.11 8.81
CA GLY A 228 -13.71 -26.88 8.71
C GLY A 228 -14.27 -25.92 9.76
N THR A 229 -13.41 -25.13 10.43
CA THR A 229 -13.85 -24.18 11.46
C THR A 229 -14.74 -23.09 10.88
N GLU A 230 -15.84 -22.74 11.55
CA GLU A 230 -16.76 -21.70 11.07
C GLU A 230 -16.29 -20.30 11.45
N TRP A 231 -15.64 -20.18 12.62
CA TRP A 231 -15.22 -18.92 13.20
C TRP A 231 -13.79 -18.96 13.72
N ASN A 232 -13.16 -17.78 13.75
CA ASN A 232 -11.88 -17.63 14.42
C ASN A 232 -12.02 -17.93 15.91
N TYR A 233 -11.03 -18.62 16.46
CA TYR A 233 -11.01 -19.20 17.81
C TYR A 233 -11.84 -20.47 18.00
N ASP A 234 -12.60 -20.93 17.01
CA ASP A 234 -13.17 -22.29 17.09
C ASP A 234 -12.05 -23.33 17.17
N TYR A 235 -10.93 -23.06 16.51
CA TYR A 235 -9.71 -23.86 16.56
C TYR A 235 -9.00 -23.87 17.92
N LEU A 236 -9.44 -23.06 18.89
CA LEU A 236 -8.90 -23.07 20.26
C LEU A 236 -9.61 -24.10 21.15
N ARG A 237 -10.53 -24.92 20.60
CA ARG A 237 -11.28 -25.92 21.37
C ARG A 237 -11.41 -27.25 20.61
N GLY A 238 -11.59 -28.33 21.37
CA GLY A 238 -11.92 -29.66 20.85
C GLY A 238 -10.84 -30.23 19.93
N ASP A 239 -11.26 -31.04 18.95
CA ASP A 239 -10.35 -31.77 18.06
C ASP A 239 -9.42 -30.85 17.25
N ALA A 240 -9.89 -29.65 16.89
CA ALA A 240 -9.08 -28.68 16.17
C ALA A 240 -7.93 -28.15 17.03
N ALA A 241 -8.17 -27.90 18.33
CA ALA A 241 -7.11 -27.51 19.26
C ALA A 241 -6.10 -28.65 19.45
N ALA A 242 -6.59 -29.87 19.67
CA ALA A 242 -5.75 -31.05 19.84
C ALA A 242 -4.84 -31.32 18.62
N ALA A 243 -5.28 -30.92 17.42
CA ALA A 243 -4.50 -31.08 16.19
C ALA A 243 -3.50 -29.93 15.93
N LEU A 244 -3.74 -28.75 16.51
CA LEU A 244 -2.95 -27.55 16.22
C LEU A 244 -1.91 -27.21 17.28
N PHE A 245 -2.19 -27.59 18.53
CA PHE A 245 -1.37 -27.26 19.69
C PHE A 245 -0.84 -28.55 20.28
N ASP A 246 0.47 -28.62 20.53
CA ASP A 246 1.05 -29.71 21.32
C ASP A 246 0.88 -29.47 22.83
N GLU A 247 1.38 -30.41 23.64
CA GLU A 247 1.29 -30.34 25.10
C GLU A 247 1.99 -29.11 25.71
N GLN A 248 3.05 -28.58 25.08
CA GLN A 248 3.75 -27.38 25.59
C GLN A 248 2.86 -26.13 25.47
N TRP A 249 2.00 -26.11 24.46
CA TRP A 249 0.97 -25.09 24.27
C TRP A 249 -0.32 -25.38 25.06
N GLY A 250 -0.42 -26.53 25.74
CA GLY A 250 -1.62 -26.96 26.48
C GLY A 250 -2.58 -27.85 25.66
N GLY A 251 -2.21 -28.20 24.43
CA GLY A 251 -2.93 -29.18 23.62
C GLY A 251 -4.40 -28.84 23.38
N ALA A 252 -5.26 -29.84 23.61
CA ALA A 252 -6.71 -29.68 23.53
C ALA A 252 -7.28 -28.63 24.50
N ASP A 253 -6.55 -28.33 25.57
CA ASP A 253 -6.97 -27.43 26.67
C ASP A 253 -6.36 -26.02 26.54
N ILE A 254 -5.77 -25.65 25.40
CA ILE A 254 -5.21 -24.30 25.13
C ILE A 254 -6.14 -23.15 25.54
N ALA A 255 -7.46 -23.34 25.46
CA ALA A 255 -8.45 -22.35 25.85
C ALA A 255 -8.34 -21.88 27.32
N ASP A 256 -7.80 -22.72 28.20
CA ASP A 256 -7.64 -22.41 29.63
C ASP A 256 -6.40 -21.56 29.92
N TYR A 257 -5.49 -21.43 28.94
CA TYR A 257 -4.18 -20.77 29.08
C TYR A 257 -4.03 -19.51 28.22
N LEU A 258 -5.11 -19.05 27.58
CA LEU A 258 -5.09 -17.87 26.71
C LEU A 258 -4.67 -16.62 27.50
N ASN A 259 -3.79 -15.81 26.91
CA ASN A 259 -3.22 -14.58 27.46
C ASN A 259 -2.33 -14.73 28.72
N GLU A 260 -2.27 -15.90 29.35
CA GLU A 260 -1.39 -16.18 30.50
C GLU A 260 -0.19 -17.06 30.11
N GLY A 261 -0.43 -18.05 29.24
CA GLY A 261 0.59 -18.95 28.71
C GLY A 261 1.02 -20.07 29.65
N LEU A 262 1.90 -20.92 29.13
CA LEU A 262 2.47 -22.08 29.82
C LEU A 262 4.00 -22.08 29.68
N GLY A 263 4.70 -22.58 30.71
CA GLY A 263 6.16 -22.74 30.70
C GLY A 263 6.91 -21.71 31.54
N SER A 264 8.19 -21.52 31.24
CA SER A 264 9.12 -20.70 32.03
C SER A 264 9.78 -19.63 31.17
N TRP A 265 9.61 -18.36 31.55
CA TRP A 265 10.30 -17.24 30.91
C TRP A 265 11.81 -17.39 30.94
N LYS A 266 12.34 -17.86 32.08
CA LYS A 266 13.79 -17.98 32.31
C LYS A 266 14.41 -19.10 31.47
N ASP A 267 13.71 -20.21 31.32
CA ASP A 267 14.24 -21.39 30.62
C ASP A 267 13.99 -21.32 29.11
N GLY A 268 13.28 -20.28 28.63
CA GLY A 268 12.95 -20.11 27.21
C GLY A 268 11.82 -21.03 26.75
N THR A 269 10.99 -21.52 27.66
CA THR A 269 9.90 -22.47 27.36
C THR A 269 8.53 -21.84 27.43
N MET A 270 8.42 -20.52 27.63
CA MET A 270 7.12 -19.85 27.68
C MET A 270 6.43 -19.92 26.30
N ARG A 271 5.17 -20.35 26.30
CA ARG A 271 4.27 -20.43 25.14
C ARG A 271 3.00 -19.66 25.48
N ILE A 272 2.76 -18.55 24.80
CA ILE A 272 1.63 -17.67 25.11
C ILE A 272 0.80 -17.35 23.86
N PHE A 273 -0.51 -17.55 23.96
CA PHE A 273 -1.45 -17.21 22.90
C PHE A 273 -2.30 -16.03 23.35
N TYR A 274 -2.04 -14.85 22.79
CA TYR A 274 -2.80 -13.65 23.05
C TYR A 274 -4.01 -13.54 22.11
N THR A 275 -5.19 -13.34 22.71
CA THR A 275 -6.44 -13.10 21.97
C THR A 275 -6.73 -11.61 21.86
N LEU A 276 -6.90 -11.11 20.64
CA LEU A 276 -7.24 -9.72 20.36
C LEU A 276 -8.69 -9.59 19.89
N GLU A 277 -9.52 -9.04 20.76
CA GLU A 277 -10.98 -9.01 20.59
C GLU A 277 -11.48 -8.05 19.52
N ASN A 278 -10.73 -6.99 19.20
CA ASN A 278 -11.19 -5.87 18.37
C ASN A 278 -10.23 -5.56 17.20
N CYS A 279 -9.57 -6.58 16.66
CA CYS A 279 -8.57 -6.43 15.61
C CYS A 279 -8.85 -7.36 14.43
N THR A 280 -8.41 -6.95 13.26
CA THR A 280 -8.35 -7.72 12.00
C THR A 280 -6.91 -8.13 11.70
N HIS A 281 -6.70 -8.92 10.65
CA HIS A 281 -5.36 -9.38 10.26
C HIS A 281 -4.38 -8.21 10.06
N VAL A 282 -4.79 -7.17 9.32
CA VAL A 282 -3.95 -5.99 9.04
C VAL A 282 -3.85 -5.05 10.23
N THR A 283 -4.91 -4.95 11.05
CA THR A 283 -4.94 -3.95 12.14
C THR A 283 -4.26 -4.42 13.42
N THR A 284 -3.87 -5.69 13.52
CA THR A 284 -3.14 -6.24 14.68
C THR A 284 -1.86 -5.44 14.99
N VAL A 285 -1.10 -5.02 13.98
CA VAL A 285 0.17 -4.30 14.16
C VAL A 285 0.03 -2.80 14.42
N ILE A 286 -1.20 -2.29 14.39
CA ILE A 286 -1.55 -0.92 14.81
C ILE A 286 -2.53 -0.94 15.99
N SER A 287 -2.68 -2.09 16.66
CA SER A 287 -3.46 -2.21 17.87
C SER A 287 -2.61 -1.87 19.09
N LYS A 288 -3.08 -0.94 19.91
CA LYS A 288 -2.40 -0.61 21.18
C LYS A 288 -2.29 -1.81 22.10
N THR A 289 -3.29 -2.68 22.12
CA THR A 289 -3.31 -3.89 22.95
C THR A 289 -2.30 -4.91 22.44
N ALA A 290 -2.27 -5.20 21.14
CA ALA A 290 -1.31 -6.14 20.57
C ALA A 290 0.13 -5.68 20.80
N ILE A 291 0.39 -4.38 20.58
CA ILE A 291 1.69 -3.77 20.83
C ILE A 291 2.04 -3.87 22.33
N ALA A 292 1.10 -3.59 23.23
CA ALA A 292 1.32 -3.72 24.68
C ALA A 292 1.71 -5.16 25.06
N ASN A 293 0.97 -6.16 24.56
CA ASN A 293 1.30 -7.57 24.76
C ASN A 293 2.74 -7.88 24.32
N GLY A 294 3.15 -7.39 23.16
CA GLY A 294 4.52 -7.61 22.69
C GLY A 294 5.58 -6.90 23.52
N LEU A 295 5.31 -5.68 23.98
CA LEU A 295 6.24 -4.95 24.85
C LEU A 295 6.43 -5.68 26.19
N ASP A 296 5.35 -6.17 26.78
CA ASP A 296 5.41 -6.93 28.03
C ASP A 296 6.07 -8.31 27.82
N PHE A 297 5.75 -8.99 26.72
CA PHE A 297 6.36 -10.26 26.32
C PHE A 297 7.89 -10.17 26.17
N PHE A 298 8.37 -9.17 25.43
CA PHE A 298 9.80 -8.95 25.25
C PHE A 298 10.46 -8.55 26.57
N ASN A 299 9.85 -7.69 27.37
CA ASN A 299 10.41 -7.33 28.67
C ASN A 299 10.52 -8.53 29.64
N ASN A 300 9.54 -9.43 29.64
CA ASN A 300 9.59 -10.63 30.47
C ASN A 300 10.63 -11.65 29.99
N SER A 301 10.87 -11.73 28.68
CA SER A 301 11.85 -12.66 28.10
C SER A 301 13.28 -12.12 28.13
N MET A 302 13.45 -10.83 27.88
CA MET A 302 14.71 -10.10 27.78
C MET A 302 14.49 -8.71 28.39
N ALA A 303 14.88 -8.54 29.66
CA ALA A 303 14.58 -7.32 30.42
C ALA A 303 14.94 -6.03 29.65
N ALA A 304 13.98 -5.10 29.57
CA ALA A 304 14.19 -3.84 28.88
C ALA A 304 15.23 -2.98 29.61
N PRO A 305 16.19 -2.36 28.90
CA PRO A 305 17.13 -1.42 29.52
C PRO A 305 16.45 -0.22 30.20
N TYR A 306 15.28 0.21 29.67
CA TYR A 306 14.45 1.23 30.28
C TYR A 306 13.03 0.74 30.49
N TRP A 307 12.58 0.76 31.75
CA TRP A 307 11.19 0.47 32.07
C TRP A 307 10.27 1.62 31.62
N ILE A 308 9.36 1.30 30.71
CA ILE A 308 8.24 2.17 30.31
C ILE A 308 7.00 1.28 30.24
N ASP A 309 5.98 1.62 31.02
CA ASP A 309 4.69 0.92 31.03
C ASP A 309 4.17 0.68 29.61
N SER A 310 3.70 -0.53 29.32
CA SER A 310 3.31 -0.95 27.96
C SER A 310 2.13 -0.15 27.40
N SER A 311 1.32 0.50 28.24
CA SER A 311 0.25 1.40 27.80
C SER A 311 0.74 2.78 27.33
N ASN A 312 1.97 3.17 27.72
CA ASN A 312 2.58 4.45 27.32
C ASN A 312 3.17 4.37 25.90
N GLN A 313 2.30 4.57 24.91
CA GLN A 313 2.62 4.43 23.49
C GLN A 313 2.44 5.76 22.72
N ILE A 314 3.44 6.11 21.91
CA ILE A 314 3.47 7.33 21.06
C ILE A 314 3.52 7.02 19.56
N TRP A 315 3.76 5.77 19.15
CA TRP A 315 3.92 5.38 17.74
C TRP A 315 2.82 5.91 16.81
N TRP A 316 1.58 6.01 17.29
CA TRP A 316 0.44 6.47 16.49
C TRP A 316 0.60 7.91 16.00
N MET A 317 1.38 8.73 16.73
CA MET A 317 1.68 10.11 16.35
C MET A 317 2.50 10.18 15.06
N ARG A 318 3.37 9.18 14.79
CA ARG A 318 4.07 9.09 13.51
C ARG A 318 3.08 9.08 12.35
N TYR A 319 1.98 8.35 12.47
CA TYR A 319 1.02 8.24 11.37
C TYR A 319 0.23 9.54 11.16
N ALA A 320 0.06 10.36 12.19
CA ALA A 320 -0.48 11.72 12.02
C ALA A 320 0.44 12.58 11.14
N GLY A 321 1.77 12.45 11.31
CA GLY A 321 2.77 13.08 10.43
C GLY A 321 2.68 12.57 8.99
N GLY A 322 2.60 11.26 8.80
CA GLY A 322 2.47 10.65 7.47
C GLY A 322 1.15 10.96 6.75
N ILE A 323 0.05 11.16 7.48
CA ILE A 323 -1.22 11.67 6.92
C ILE A 323 -1.04 13.11 6.42
N ALA A 324 -0.43 13.98 7.23
CA ALA A 324 -0.13 15.36 6.83
C ALA A 324 0.79 15.39 5.60
N GLU A 325 1.80 14.51 5.57
CA GLU A 325 2.71 14.34 4.45
C GLU A 325 1.97 13.91 3.17
N THR A 326 1.10 12.90 3.26
CA THR A 326 0.28 12.40 2.15
C THR A 326 -0.64 13.48 1.58
N VAL A 327 -1.32 14.24 2.45
CA VAL A 327 -2.15 15.38 2.02
C VAL A 327 -1.29 16.43 1.32
N GLY A 328 -0.13 16.77 1.90
CA GLY A 328 0.85 17.67 1.29
C GLY A 328 1.30 17.21 -0.09
N PHE A 329 1.63 15.93 -0.24
CA PHE A 329 2.04 15.31 -1.50
C PHE A 329 0.96 15.42 -2.58
N ILE A 330 -0.30 15.09 -2.28
CA ILE A 330 -1.42 15.21 -3.24
C ILE A 330 -1.60 16.68 -3.66
N MET A 331 -1.49 17.61 -2.71
CA MET A 331 -1.58 19.05 -2.99
C MET A 331 -0.45 19.52 -3.89
N ILE A 332 0.80 19.10 -3.63
CA ILE A 332 1.97 19.37 -4.48
C ILE A 332 1.72 18.81 -5.87
N PHE A 333 1.30 17.54 -5.99
CA PHE A 333 1.04 16.88 -7.27
C PHE A 333 0.06 17.70 -8.13
N LEU A 334 -1.12 18.02 -7.60
CA LEU A 334 -2.16 18.74 -8.34
C LEU A 334 -1.77 20.19 -8.67
N SER A 335 -1.13 20.87 -7.72
CA SER A 335 -0.76 22.28 -7.88
C SER A 335 0.45 22.45 -8.81
N PHE A 336 1.49 21.64 -8.64
CA PHE A 336 2.67 21.63 -9.51
C PHE A 336 2.30 21.18 -10.92
N ALA A 337 1.46 20.16 -11.08
CA ALA A 337 0.91 19.77 -12.38
C ALA A 337 0.23 20.97 -13.08
N THR A 338 -0.60 21.71 -12.35
CA THR A 338 -1.27 22.89 -12.90
C THR A 338 -0.28 23.98 -13.32
N LEU A 339 0.75 24.25 -12.51
CA LEU A 339 1.77 25.25 -12.83
C LEU A 339 2.62 24.83 -14.02
N LEU A 340 3.04 23.57 -14.06
CA LEU A 340 3.83 22.99 -15.14
C LEU A 340 3.09 23.05 -16.48
N LEU A 341 1.77 22.79 -16.50
CA LEU A 341 0.93 22.91 -17.71
C LEU A 341 0.96 24.33 -18.30
N HIS A 342 1.13 25.35 -17.46
CA HIS A 342 1.16 26.75 -17.90
C HIS A 342 2.58 27.25 -18.22
N ALA A 343 3.61 26.43 -18.02
CA ALA A 343 4.96 26.73 -18.48
C ALA A 343 5.02 26.73 -20.01
N ALA A 344 5.86 27.61 -20.59
CA ALA A 344 5.94 27.84 -22.03
C ALA A 344 5.96 26.57 -22.92
N PRO A 345 6.79 25.53 -22.65
CA PRO A 345 6.81 24.34 -23.50
C PRO A 345 5.49 23.55 -23.48
N PHE A 346 4.75 23.57 -22.36
CA PHE A 346 3.58 22.72 -22.10
C PHE A 346 2.24 23.41 -22.30
N LYS A 347 2.21 24.73 -22.59
CA LYS A 347 0.96 25.47 -22.85
C LYS A 347 0.07 24.81 -23.91
N ILE A 348 0.66 24.12 -24.89
CA ILE A 348 -0.09 23.38 -25.93
C ILE A 348 -0.97 22.25 -25.36
N LEU A 349 -0.66 21.76 -24.16
CA LEU A 349 -1.41 20.72 -23.46
C LEU A 349 -2.64 21.26 -22.73
N THR A 350 -2.71 22.58 -22.50
CA THR A 350 -3.84 23.20 -21.81
C THR A 350 -5.11 23.10 -22.64
N ALA A 351 -6.26 22.99 -21.97
CA ALA A 351 -7.57 22.96 -22.62
C ALA A 351 -7.82 24.12 -23.59
N GLU A 352 -7.15 25.27 -23.42
CA GLU A 352 -7.27 26.42 -24.32
C GLU A 352 -6.60 26.21 -25.67
N GLN A 353 -5.50 25.45 -25.72
CA GLN A 353 -4.68 25.24 -26.92
C GLN A 353 -4.86 23.84 -27.52
N SER A 354 -5.25 22.86 -26.70
CA SER A 354 -5.39 21.47 -27.10
C SER A 354 -6.77 21.14 -27.71
N ALA A 355 -7.81 21.92 -27.37
CA ALA A 355 -9.20 21.56 -27.62
C ALA A 355 -9.73 22.10 -28.97
N PRO A 356 -10.44 21.27 -29.75
CA PRO A 356 -11.44 21.75 -30.69
C PRO A 356 -12.63 22.35 -29.92
N ALA A 357 -13.29 23.36 -30.50
CA ALA A 357 -14.43 24.07 -29.90
C ALA A 357 -15.75 23.26 -29.77
N GLN A 358 -15.76 21.95 -30.03
CA GLN A 358 -16.99 21.17 -30.20
C GLN A 358 -17.38 20.39 -28.93
N LYS A 359 -18.61 20.63 -28.45
CA LYS A 359 -19.29 19.83 -27.40
C LYS A 359 -20.20 18.79 -28.07
N LEU A 360 -20.58 17.75 -27.33
CA LEU A 360 -21.69 16.88 -27.76
C LEU A 360 -23.02 17.61 -27.58
N ASP A 361 -23.88 17.59 -28.58
CA ASP A 361 -25.11 18.40 -28.65
C ASP A 361 -26.34 17.75 -27.97
N GLY A 362 -26.10 16.79 -27.06
CA GLY A 362 -27.15 16.01 -26.39
C GLY A 362 -27.44 16.42 -24.95
N LYS A 363 -28.72 16.38 -24.54
CA LYS A 363 -29.13 16.61 -23.15
C LYS A 363 -28.73 15.44 -22.25
N ARG A 364 -27.85 15.69 -21.28
CA ARG A 364 -27.39 14.74 -20.25
C ARG A 364 -27.99 15.10 -18.89
N GLY A 365 -29.27 14.80 -18.74
CA GLY A 365 -30.03 15.10 -17.51
C GLY A 365 -29.55 14.30 -16.29
N PRO A 366 -30.14 14.55 -15.10
CA PRO A 366 -29.78 13.87 -13.86
C PRO A 366 -29.89 12.34 -13.93
N LEU A 367 -30.94 11.80 -14.55
CA LEU A 367 -31.15 10.35 -14.69
C LEU A 367 -30.05 9.69 -15.54
N TYR A 368 -29.67 10.33 -16.66
CA TYR A 368 -28.55 9.87 -17.49
C TYR A 368 -27.25 9.80 -16.67
N LYS A 369 -26.96 10.86 -15.90
CA LYS A 369 -25.75 10.93 -15.07
C LYS A 369 -25.78 9.86 -13.97
N ALA A 370 -26.90 9.71 -13.26
CA ALA A 370 -27.06 8.70 -12.23
C ALA A 370 -26.88 7.28 -12.78
N PHE A 371 -27.51 6.95 -13.91
CA PHE A 371 -27.39 5.65 -14.55
C PHE A 371 -25.93 5.29 -14.86
N PHE A 372 -25.20 6.19 -15.54
CA PHE A 372 -23.81 5.91 -15.90
C PHE A 372 -22.88 5.93 -14.68
N ILE A 373 -23.08 6.82 -13.70
CA ILE A 373 -22.29 6.81 -12.46
C ILE A 373 -22.45 5.45 -11.77
N ILE A 374 -23.69 4.97 -11.58
CA ILE A 374 -23.96 3.68 -10.95
C ILE A 374 -23.32 2.55 -11.77
N LEU A 375 -23.55 2.52 -13.08
CA LEU A 375 -22.98 1.49 -13.97
C LEU A 375 -21.45 1.42 -13.87
N PHE A 376 -20.76 2.56 -13.98
CA PHE A 376 -19.31 2.61 -13.89
C PHE A 376 -18.79 2.31 -12.48
N THR A 377 -19.55 2.62 -11.43
CA THR A 377 -19.21 2.29 -10.04
C THR A 377 -19.31 0.78 -9.79
N LEU A 378 -20.22 0.07 -10.46
CA LEU A 378 -20.39 -1.38 -10.31
C LEU A 378 -19.33 -2.20 -11.06
N ILE A 379 -18.76 -1.69 -12.15
CA ILE A 379 -17.75 -2.41 -12.96
C ILE A 379 -16.58 -2.93 -12.11
N PRO A 380 -15.87 -2.10 -11.30
CA PRO A 380 -14.78 -2.54 -10.45
C PRO A 380 -15.14 -3.69 -9.50
N VAL A 381 -16.37 -3.70 -8.99
CA VAL A 381 -16.88 -4.75 -8.09
C VAL A 381 -17.08 -6.06 -8.83
N LEU A 382 -17.76 -6.01 -9.98
CA LEU A 382 -18.10 -7.21 -10.77
C LEU A 382 -16.87 -7.91 -11.34
N THR A 383 -15.80 -7.17 -11.62
CA THR A 383 -14.56 -7.71 -12.16
C THR A 383 -13.59 -8.18 -11.09
N PHE A 384 -13.70 -7.71 -9.84
CA PHE A 384 -12.66 -7.93 -8.82
C PHE A 384 -12.34 -9.41 -8.65
N VAL A 385 -13.29 -10.21 -8.18
CA VAL A 385 -13.02 -11.62 -7.93
C VAL A 385 -12.66 -12.45 -9.17
N PRO A 386 -13.34 -12.35 -10.32
CA PRO A 386 -12.95 -13.17 -11.47
C PRO A 386 -11.57 -12.82 -12.05
N THR A 387 -10.97 -11.68 -11.69
CA THR A 387 -9.73 -11.22 -12.35
C THR A 387 -8.59 -10.91 -11.39
N TYR A 388 -8.86 -10.18 -10.30
CA TYR A 388 -7.86 -9.94 -9.25
C TYR A 388 -7.48 -11.26 -8.58
N VAL A 389 -8.46 -11.97 -8.00
CA VAL A 389 -8.22 -13.23 -7.27
C VAL A 389 -7.65 -14.29 -8.21
N TYR A 390 -8.12 -14.35 -9.46
CA TYR A 390 -7.53 -15.21 -10.47
C TYR A 390 -6.06 -14.85 -10.74
N GLY A 391 -5.75 -13.57 -10.95
CA GLY A 391 -4.40 -13.08 -11.21
C GLY A 391 -3.42 -13.39 -10.08
N GLU A 392 -3.86 -13.17 -8.84
CA GLU A 392 -3.05 -13.45 -7.65
C GLU A 392 -2.76 -14.94 -7.46
N ASN A 393 -3.74 -15.80 -7.72
CA ASN A 393 -3.63 -17.22 -7.39
C ASN A 393 -3.17 -18.12 -8.54
N ASN A 394 -3.29 -17.68 -9.80
CA ASN A 394 -3.04 -18.54 -10.97
C ASN A 394 -1.96 -18.00 -11.93
N VAL A 395 -1.64 -16.70 -11.89
CA VAL A 395 -0.62 -16.14 -12.78
C VAL A 395 0.74 -16.29 -12.14
N LYS A 396 1.55 -17.19 -12.71
CA LYS A 396 2.94 -17.39 -12.30
C LYS A 396 3.79 -16.18 -12.70
N GLN A 397 4.75 -15.86 -11.86
CA GLN A 397 5.79 -14.89 -12.18
C GLN A 397 6.61 -15.35 -13.38
N THR A 398 7.11 -14.38 -14.13
CA THR A 398 7.99 -14.62 -15.27
C THR A 398 9.11 -13.59 -15.24
N ALA A 399 10.18 -13.81 -16.02
CA ALA A 399 11.24 -12.81 -16.16
C ALA A 399 10.72 -11.43 -16.65
N LEU A 400 9.62 -11.42 -17.40
CA LEU A 400 8.96 -10.22 -17.93
C LEU A 400 7.92 -9.60 -16.97
N PHE A 401 7.49 -10.36 -15.96
CA PHE A 401 6.54 -9.91 -14.94
C PHE A 401 6.96 -10.49 -13.59
N PRO A 402 8.04 -9.96 -12.97
CA PRO A 402 8.72 -10.59 -11.84
C PRO A 402 8.13 -10.20 -10.47
N PHE A 403 7.15 -9.29 -10.41
CA PHE A 403 6.61 -8.83 -9.14
C PHE A 403 5.69 -9.86 -8.48
N ASN A 404 5.47 -9.69 -7.17
CA ASN A 404 4.52 -10.48 -6.38
C ASN A 404 3.19 -10.73 -7.13
N PRO A 405 2.57 -11.92 -7.05
CA PRO A 405 1.35 -12.23 -7.78
C PRO A 405 0.16 -11.29 -7.52
N SER A 406 0.13 -10.58 -6.38
CA SER A 406 -0.83 -9.48 -6.16
C SER A 406 -0.74 -8.39 -7.24
N SER A 407 0.46 -8.14 -7.79
CA SER A 407 0.68 -7.22 -8.93
C SER A 407 0.01 -7.72 -10.21
N SER A 408 0.03 -9.03 -10.46
CA SER A 408 -0.72 -9.66 -11.56
C SER A 408 -2.23 -9.52 -11.36
N GLY A 409 -2.70 -9.66 -10.11
CA GLY A 409 -4.08 -9.37 -9.73
C GLY A 409 -4.49 -7.93 -10.07
N TYR A 410 -3.71 -6.92 -9.63
CA TYR A 410 -3.98 -5.52 -9.95
C TYR A 410 -4.01 -5.25 -11.46
N LEU A 411 -3.08 -5.85 -12.19
CA LEU A 411 -2.95 -5.67 -13.62
C LEU A 411 -4.17 -6.24 -14.36
N LEU A 412 -4.52 -7.50 -14.12
CA LEU A 412 -5.66 -8.15 -14.77
C LEU A 412 -6.97 -7.46 -14.42
N TRP A 413 -7.14 -7.06 -13.15
CA TRP A 413 -8.33 -6.32 -12.72
C TRP A 413 -8.47 -4.97 -13.43
N THR A 414 -7.36 -4.23 -13.56
CA THR A 414 -7.34 -2.95 -14.27
C THR A 414 -7.64 -3.11 -15.75
N ILE A 415 -7.11 -4.16 -16.39
CA ILE A 415 -7.39 -4.51 -17.78
C ILE A 415 -8.88 -4.85 -17.95
N ALA A 416 -9.43 -5.73 -17.12
CA ALA A 416 -10.82 -6.14 -17.20
C ALA A 416 -11.79 -4.97 -17.00
N ASN A 417 -11.51 -4.10 -16.02
CA ASN A 417 -12.24 -2.85 -15.83
C ASN A 417 -12.23 -2.03 -17.11
N SER A 418 -11.05 -1.83 -17.70
CA SER A 418 -10.95 -1.04 -18.93
C SER A 418 -11.69 -1.66 -20.11
N VAL A 419 -11.66 -2.99 -20.29
CA VAL A 419 -12.38 -3.68 -21.36
C VAL A 419 -13.89 -3.51 -21.20
N LEU A 420 -14.46 -3.70 -20.01
CA LEU A 420 -15.88 -3.47 -19.78
C LEU A 420 -16.28 -2.00 -19.99
N MET A 421 -15.43 -1.06 -19.53
CA MET A 421 -15.66 0.36 -19.76
C MET A 421 -15.61 0.71 -21.26
N LEU A 422 -14.73 0.06 -22.05
CA LEU A 422 -14.68 0.22 -23.51
C LEU A 422 -15.95 -0.29 -24.16
N ILE A 423 -16.45 -1.46 -23.76
CA ILE A 423 -17.72 -2.02 -24.27
C ILE A 423 -18.87 -1.06 -24.01
N VAL A 424 -19.00 -0.57 -22.76
CA VAL A 424 -20.02 0.44 -22.40
C VAL A 424 -19.87 1.70 -23.24
N PHE A 425 -18.64 2.20 -23.43
CA PHE A 425 -18.38 3.37 -24.26
C PHE A 425 -18.77 3.14 -25.73
N LEU A 426 -18.45 1.99 -26.31
CA LEU A 426 -18.77 1.68 -27.72
C LEU A 426 -20.29 1.58 -27.92
N ILE A 427 -20.99 0.87 -27.02
CA ILE A 427 -22.45 0.79 -27.03
C ILE A 427 -23.04 2.21 -26.93
N TRP A 428 -22.59 2.99 -25.96
CA TRP A 428 -23.05 4.37 -25.78
C TRP A 428 -22.74 5.25 -27.00
N HIS A 429 -21.56 5.11 -27.61
CA HIS A 429 -21.17 5.88 -28.79
C HIS A 429 -22.11 5.60 -29.95
N PHE A 430 -22.36 4.33 -30.29
CA PHE A 430 -23.22 4.01 -31.44
C PHE A 430 -24.71 4.24 -31.15
N ALA A 431 -25.17 4.05 -29.91
CA ALA A 431 -26.56 4.28 -29.54
C ALA A 431 -26.93 5.76 -29.39
N TYR A 432 -26.02 6.57 -28.83
CA TYR A 432 -26.27 7.97 -28.44
C TYR A 432 -25.19 8.93 -28.94
N GLY A 433 -23.91 8.68 -28.63
CA GLY A 433 -22.82 9.64 -28.83
C GLY A 433 -22.69 10.11 -30.29
N LYS A 434 -22.69 9.19 -31.25
CA LYS A 434 -22.58 9.45 -32.70
C LYS A 434 -23.72 10.32 -33.21
N LYS A 435 -24.95 10.10 -32.73
CA LYS A 435 -26.14 10.88 -33.10
C LYS A 435 -26.08 12.33 -32.58
N HIS A 436 -25.23 12.60 -31.60
CA HIS A 436 -25.07 13.91 -30.96
C HIS A 436 -23.67 14.51 -31.21
N GLY A 437 -23.06 14.17 -32.35
CA GLY A 437 -21.79 14.77 -32.79
C GLY A 437 -20.52 14.08 -32.27
N GLY A 438 -20.63 12.99 -31.52
CA GLY A 438 -19.48 12.24 -31.00
C GLY A 438 -18.63 11.64 -32.12
N ASN A 439 -17.33 11.93 -32.09
CA ASN A 439 -16.32 11.42 -33.02
C ASN A 439 -14.92 11.51 -32.39
N LEU A 440 -13.89 10.98 -33.06
CA LEU A 440 -12.52 10.96 -32.55
C LEU A 440 -11.96 12.35 -32.18
N LYS A 441 -12.36 13.42 -32.89
CA LYS A 441 -11.95 14.79 -32.59
C LYS A 441 -12.59 15.28 -31.28
N VAL A 442 -13.89 15.03 -31.10
CA VAL A 442 -14.65 15.38 -29.88
C VAL A 442 -14.15 14.61 -28.66
N TYR A 443 -13.74 13.35 -28.83
CA TYR A 443 -13.18 12.53 -27.75
C TYR A 443 -11.71 12.83 -27.45
N GLY A 444 -11.09 13.78 -28.17
CA GLY A 444 -9.70 14.20 -27.93
C GLY A 444 -8.65 13.23 -28.45
N LEU A 445 -9.02 12.31 -29.34
CA LEU A 445 -8.15 11.30 -29.96
C LEU A 445 -7.57 11.75 -31.30
N ALA A 446 -8.29 12.58 -32.06
CA ALA A 446 -7.82 13.08 -33.36
C ALA A 446 -7.08 14.42 -33.24
N PHE A 447 -6.16 14.63 -34.19
CA PHE A 447 -5.37 15.86 -34.38
C PHE A 447 -5.55 16.35 -35.81
N GLU A 448 -5.28 17.63 -36.05
CA GLU A 448 -5.43 18.24 -37.37
C GLU A 448 -4.39 17.71 -38.36
N ASP A 449 -3.18 17.43 -37.86
CA ASP A 449 -2.08 16.89 -38.66
C ASP A 449 -1.11 16.07 -37.79
N LYS A 450 -0.25 15.29 -38.46
CA LYS A 450 0.73 14.40 -37.81
C LYS A 450 1.77 15.16 -36.97
N LYS A 451 2.20 16.35 -37.40
CA LYS A 451 3.20 17.16 -36.67
C LYS A 451 2.63 17.69 -35.37
N THR A 452 1.38 18.15 -35.38
CA THR A 452 0.66 18.56 -34.16
C THR A 452 0.45 17.38 -33.22
N ALA A 453 0.07 16.21 -33.75
CA ALA A 453 -0.07 14.98 -32.96
C ALA A 453 1.25 14.60 -32.26
N LEU A 454 2.35 14.50 -33.01
CA LEU A 454 3.68 14.15 -32.48
C LEU A 454 4.17 15.17 -31.46
N SER A 455 3.99 16.47 -31.73
CA SER A 455 4.34 17.54 -30.79
C SER A 455 3.55 17.44 -29.48
N TYR A 456 2.24 17.19 -29.57
CA TYR A 456 1.38 17.04 -28.40
C TYR A 456 1.75 15.81 -27.58
N ILE A 457 1.91 14.65 -28.22
CA ILE A 457 2.25 13.39 -27.57
C ILE A 457 3.64 13.49 -26.92
N GLY A 458 4.66 13.95 -27.66
CA GLY A 458 6.02 14.11 -27.13
C GLY A 458 6.07 15.05 -25.93
N LYS A 459 5.33 16.17 -25.98
CA LYS A 459 5.21 17.08 -24.84
C LYS A 459 4.40 16.49 -23.68
N SER A 460 3.42 15.63 -23.95
CA SER A 460 2.67 14.91 -22.90
C SER A 460 3.57 13.94 -22.14
N VAL A 461 4.43 13.20 -22.87
CA VAL A 461 5.43 12.31 -22.28
C VAL A 461 6.44 13.11 -21.45
N LEU A 462 7.06 14.14 -22.03
CA LEU A 462 8.03 14.98 -21.32
C LEU A 462 7.43 15.64 -20.07
N TYR A 463 6.19 16.14 -20.18
CA TYR A 463 5.44 16.71 -19.07
C TYR A 463 5.25 15.69 -17.94
N ALA A 464 4.80 14.48 -18.27
CA ALA A 464 4.53 13.44 -17.29
C ALA A 464 5.81 12.96 -16.60
N LEU A 465 6.91 12.81 -17.36
CA LEU A 465 8.21 12.45 -16.81
C LEU A 465 8.74 13.51 -15.83
N ILE A 466 8.73 14.80 -16.20
CA ILE A 466 9.15 15.88 -15.29
C ILE A 466 8.30 15.88 -14.02
N LEU A 467 6.98 15.71 -14.15
CA LEU A 467 6.08 15.69 -13.02
C LEU A 467 6.39 14.55 -12.05
N ILE A 468 6.54 13.31 -12.56
CA ILE A 468 6.84 12.14 -11.74
C ILE A 468 8.25 12.24 -11.13
N ILE A 469 9.26 12.67 -11.89
CA ILE A 469 10.64 12.82 -11.39
C ILE A 469 10.72 13.82 -10.24
N VAL A 470 10.04 14.96 -10.34
CA VAL A 470 10.05 15.98 -9.27
C VAL A 470 9.38 15.45 -8.00
N LEU A 471 8.27 14.72 -8.13
CA LEU A 471 7.56 14.13 -7.00
C LEU A 471 8.37 13.00 -6.35
N PHE A 472 8.97 12.14 -7.17
CA PHE A 472 9.86 11.08 -6.72
C PHE A 472 11.08 11.64 -5.99
N ALA A 473 11.71 12.70 -6.52
CA ALA A 473 12.84 13.36 -5.87
C ALA A 473 12.46 13.98 -4.52
N GLY A 474 11.28 14.60 -4.43
CA GLY A 474 10.78 15.15 -3.16
C GLY A 474 10.61 14.08 -2.07
N LEU A 475 10.07 12.91 -2.45
CA LEU A 475 9.92 11.77 -1.54
C LEU A 475 11.26 11.11 -1.21
N SER A 476 12.15 10.98 -2.19
CA SER A 476 13.49 10.45 -1.96
C SER A 476 14.28 11.29 -0.95
N ILE A 477 14.07 12.61 -0.91
CA ILE A 477 14.69 13.49 0.10
C ILE A 477 14.18 13.16 1.51
N THR A 478 12.88 12.92 1.72
CA THR A 478 12.36 12.60 3.05
C THR A 478 12.83 11.21 3.52
N GLU A 479 12.87 10.25 2.60
CA GLU A 479 13.40 8.91 2.89
C GLU A 479 14.90 8.93 3.21
N THR A 480 15.72 9.62 2.42
CA THR A 480 17.19 9.59 2.59
C THR A 480 17.71 10.53 3.68
N VAL A 481 17.10 11.70 3.88
CA VAL A 481 17.58 12.69 4.86
C VAL A 481 16.94 12.50 6.22
N LEU A 482 15.67 12.09 6.27
CA LEU A 482 14.92 11.96 7.52
C LEU A 482 14.68 10.51 7.95
N ASN A 483 15.00 9.52 7.10
CA ASN A 483 14.66 8.11 7.31
C ASN A 483 13.15 7.89 7.52
N VAL A 484 12.33 8.62 6.75
CA VAL A 484 10.86 8.57 6.87
C VAL A 484 10.23 8.12 5.55
N GLU A 485 9.47 7.03 5.62
CA GLU A 485 8.51 6.66 4.57
C GLU A 485 7.19 7.45 4.75
N MET A 486 6.64 7.95 3.64
CA MET A 486 5.32 8.59 3.61
C MET A 486 4.22 7.53 3.77
N ALA A 487 3.86 7.27 5.03
CA ALA A 487 2.94 6.20 5.40
C ALA A 487 1.81 6.66 6.33
N THR A 488 0.61 6.18 6.03
CA THR A 488 -0.56 6.19 6.90
C THR A 488 -0.68 4.82 7.59
N PRO A 489 -1.61 4.61 8.54
CA PRO A 489 -1.79 3.29 9.16
C PRO A 489 -2.16 2.16 8.18
N ILE A 490 -2.58 2.49 6.96
CA ILE A 490 -3.15 1.53 5.99
C ILE A 490 -2.48 1.56 4.61
N SER A 491 -1.60 2.52 4.35
CA SER A 491 -0.97 2.69 3.05
C SER A 491 0.37 3.42 3.16
N CYS A 492 1.29 3.10 2.26
CA CYS A 492 2.56 3.79 2.10
C CYS A 492 2.78 4.07 0.62
N ILE A 493 3.34 5.25 0.33
CA ILE A 493 3.91 5.58 -0.97
C ILE A 493 5.39 5.84 -0.70
N ARG A 494 6.27 5.08 -1.34
CA ARG A 494 7.72 5.15 -1.17
C ARG A 494 8.45 5.24 -2.50
N THR A 495 9.76 5.47 -2.46
CA THR A 495 10.63 5.37 -3.65
C THR A 495 11.14 3.94 -3.87
N PHE A 496 11.81 3.72 -5.01
CA PHE A 496 12.40 2.45 -5.40
C PHE A 496 13.83 2.66 -5.95
N ARG A 497 14.67 1.63 -5.90
CA ARG A 497 16.01 1.66 -6.51
C ARG A 497 15.94 1.71 -8.04
N LEU A 498 16.87 2.45 -8.66
CA LEU A 498 16.89 2.65 -10.11
C LEU A 498 17.07 1.35 -10.91
N ASN A 499 17.59 0.27 -10.30
CA ASN A 499 17.65 -1.05 -10.93
C ASN A 499 16.24 -1.61 -11.26
N ARG A 500 15.19 -1.16 -10.55
CA ARG A 500 13.79 -1.53 -10.83
C ARG A 500 13.20 -0.78 -12.03
N LEU A 501 13.87 0.25 -12.57
CA LEU A 501 13.37 1.02 -13.73
C LEU A 501 13.17 0.16 -14.98
N ALA A 502 13.96 -0.90 -15.16
CA ALA A 502 13.86 -1.78 -16.32
C ALA A 502 12.45 -2.37 -16.49
N TYR A 503 11.81 -2.72 -15.37
CA TYR A 503 10.48 -3.33 -15.38
C TYR A 503 9.36 -2.30 -15.63
N ILE A 504 9.62 -0.98 -15.50
CA ILE A 504 8.57 0.06 -15.64
C ILE A 504 7.96 0.02 -17.03
N VAL A 505 8.79 -0.21 -18.05
CA VAL A 505 8.34 -0.25 -19.44
C VAL A 505 7.35 -1.40 -19.68
N GLU A 506 7.56 -2.53 -19.01
CA GLU A 506 6.78 -3.77 -19.17
C GLU A 506 5.36 -3.59 -18.62
N TYR A 507 5.23 -3.01 -17.43
CA TYR A 507 3.93 -2.75 -16.79
C TYR A 507 3.27 -1.46 -17.31
N PHE A 508 4.04 -0.51 -17.84
CA PHE A 508 3.49 0.77 -18.31
C PHE A 508 2.45 0.60 -19.40
N ILE A 509 2.72 -0.21 -20.43
CA ILE A 509 1.84 -0.35 -21.60
C ILE A 509 0.42 -0.78 -21.21
N PRO A 510 0.21 -1.89 -20.49
CA PRO A 510 -1.15 -2.32 -20.14
C PRO A 510 -1.86 -1.32 -19.22
N PHE A 511 -1.18 -0.76 -18.22
CA PHE A 511 -1.77 0.30 -17.38
C PHE A 511 -2.12 1.56 -18.19
N PHE A 512 -1.25 1.98 -19.10
CA PHE A 512 -1.49 3.12 -19.99
C PHE A 512 -2.73 2.92 -20.85
N VAL A 513 -2.86 1.75 -21.51
CA VAL A 513 -4.05 1.43 -22.32
C VAL A 513 -5.31 1.45 -21.44
N SER A 514 -5.26 0.84 -20.25
CA SER A 514 -6.40 0.81 -19.35
C SER A 514 -6.82 2.20 -18.87
N PHE A 515 -5.88 3.04 -18.44
CA PHE A 515 -6.18 4.41 -18.05
C PHE A 515 -6.59 5.30 -19.22
N LEU A 516 -6.08 5.05 -20.43
CA LEU A 516 -6.53 5.74 -21.63
C LEU A 516 -8.02 5.48 -21.89
N ILE A 517 -8.44 4.21 -21.79
CA ILE A 517 -9.85 3.80 -21.94
C ILE A 517 -10.72 4.35 -20.80
N GLY A 518 -10.27 4.23 -19.55
CA GLY A 518 -10.99 4.78 -18.39
C GLY A 518 -11.20 6.29 -18.52
N ASN A 519 -10.16 7.02 -18.95
CA ASN A 519 -10.22 8.46 -19.21
C ASN A 519 -11.14 8.81 -20.39
N LEU A 520 -11.19 7.97 -21.42
CA LEU A 520 -12.11 8.11 -22.55
C LEU A 520 -13.56 7.99 -22.09
N ALA A 521 -13.88 6.92 -21.36
CA ALA A 521 -15.22 6.71 -20.80
C ALA A 521 -15.62 7.87 -19.88
N PHE A 522 -14.74 8.29 -18.97
CA PHE A 522 -14.97 9.43 -18.09
C PHE A 522 -15.25 10.71 -18.90
N SER A 523 -14.32 11.08 -19.78
CA SER A 523 -14.36 12.35 -20.51
C SER A 523 -15.55 12.44 -21.46
N ALA A 524 -15.95 11.32 -22.07
CA ALA A 524 -17.05 11.29 -23.03
C ALA A 524 -18.43 11.22 -22.36
N ILE A 525 -18.57 10.43 -21.29
CA ILE A 525 -19.87 10.06 -20.69
C ILE A 525 -20.12 10.80 -19.36
N LEU A 526 -19.15 10.76 -18.45
CA LEU A 526 -19.34 11.16 -17.04
C LEU A 526 -18.99 12.63 -16.75
N ARG A 527 -18.03 13.20 -17.48
CA ARG A 527 -17.51 14.54 -17.20
C ARG A 527 -18.61 15.60 -17.31
N ASP A 528 -18.71 16.42 -16.27
CA ASP A 528 -19.70 17.49 -16.21
C ASP A 528 -19.15 18.81 -16.77
N ASP A 529 -19.40 19.04 -18.06
CA ASP A 529 -19.06 20.26 -18.81
C ASP A 529 -20.24 21.25 -18.94
N SER A 530 -21.22 21.20 -18.02
CA SER A 530 -22.50 21.92 -18.08
C SER A 530 -22.41 23.45 -18.13
N GLU A 531 -21.25 24.06 -17.85
CA GLU A 531 -21.05 25.50 -18.04
C GLU A 531 -20.44 25.82 -19.43
N GLU A 532 -20.97 26.86 -20.07
CA GLU A 532 -20.56 27.34 -21.40
C GLU A 532 -19.10 27.84 -21.43
N ASN A 533 -18.58 28.36 -20.31
CA ASN A 533 -17.21 28.87 -20.21
C ASN A 533 -16.25 27.82 -19.63
N ALA A 534 -15.32 27.34 -20.47
CA ALA A 534 -14.31 26.33 -20.12
C ALA A 534 -13.49 26.68 -18.87
N GLU A 535 -13.17 27.95 -18.66
CA GLU A 535 -12.33 28.41 -17.54
C GLU A 535 -13.10 28.50 -16.20
N LYS A 536 -14.39 28.87 -16.23
CA LYS A 536 -15.25 28.90 -15.03
C LYS A 536 -15.71 27.49 -14.62
N ALA A 537 -16.01 26.65 -15.62
CA ALA A 537 -16.37 25.25 -15.44
C ALA A 537 -15.22 24.44 -14.81
N ALA A 538 -13.98 24.70 -15.22
CA ALA A 538 -12.81 23.91 -14.85
C ALA A 538 -12.40 24.00 -13.37
N ASP A 539 -12.74 25.07 -12.64
CA ASP A 539 -12.40 25.20 -11.22
C ASP A 539 -13.59 25.04 -10.27
N ARG A 540 -14.82 25.31 -10.74
CA ARG A 540 -16.03 25.16 -9.92
C ARG A 540 -16.52 23.71 -9.88
N ASN A 541 -16.38 22.97 -10.98
CA ASN A 541 -16.81 21.57 -11.07
C ASN A 541 -15.66 20.57 -10.89
N ILE A 542 -14.43 21.01 -10.59
CA ILE A 542 -13.28 20.08 -10.50
C ILE A 542 -13.47 19.05 -9.38
N VAL A 543 -13.90 19.50 -8.19
CA VAL A 543 -14.16 18.61 -7.05
C VAL A 543 -15.29 17.64 -7.39
N LYS A 544 -16.36 18.12 -8.04
CA LYS A 544 -17.47 17.27 -8.49
C LYS A 544 -16.98 16.20 -9.47
N ASN A 545 -16.18 16.59 -10.47
CA ASN A 545 -15.63 15.65 -11.45
C ASN A 545 -14.66 14.66 -10.79
N GLN A 546 -13.85 15.09 -9.82
CA GLN A 546 -12.98 14.23 -9.03
C GLN A 546 -13.78 13.20 -8.21
N LEU A 547 -14.86 13.61 -7.55
CA LEU A 547 -15.75 12.68 -6.84
C LEU A 547 -16.37 11.65 -7.80
N ILE A 548 -16.82 12.08 -8.98
CA ILE A 548 -17.35 11.15 -9.99
C ILE A 548 -16.27 10.18 -10.49
N GLY A 549 -15.03 10.65 -10.70
CA GLY A 549 -13.92 9.79 -11.09
C GLY A 549 -13.51 8.80 -10.00
N VAL A 550 -13.56 9.21 -8.73
CA VAL A 550 -13.34 8.30 -7.59
C VAL A 550 -14.44 7.23 -7.57
N LEU A 551 -15.70 7.62 -7.80
CA LEU A 551 -16.80 6.65 -7.92
C LEU A 551 -16.58 5.65 -9.06
N GLN A 552 -16.17 6.11 -10.25
CA GLN A 552 -15.83 5.24 -11.39
C GLN A 552 -14.65 4.30 -11.10
N GLY A 553 -13.60 4.81 -10.44
CA GLY A 553 -12.36 4.06 -10.25
C GLY A 553 -12.44 3.04 -9.11
N VAL A 554 -12.93 3.46 -7.94
CA VAL A 554 -12.91 2.66 -6.71
C VAL A 554 -14.19 2.71 -5.89
N GLY A 555 -15.17 3.56 -6.24
CA GLY A 555 -16.34 3.78 -5.39
C GLY A 555 -17.12 2.52 -5.05
N GLY A 556 -17.30 1.63 -6.02
CA GLY A 556 -18.01 0.36 -5.79
C GLY A 556 -17.24 -0.55 -4.84
N ILE A 557 -15.92 -0.65 -5.02
CA ILE A 557 -15.05 -1.42 -4.11
C ILE A 557 -15.07 -0.82 -2.72
N THR A 558 -15.02 0.50 -2.57
CA THR A 558 -15.13 1.17 -1.27
C THR A 558 -16.46 0.85 -0.59
N VAL A 559 -17.58 0.93 -1.31
CA VAL A 559 -18.91 0.60 -0.75
C VAL A 559 -19.00 -0.88 -0.37
N MET A 560 -18.49 -1.77 -1.22
CA MET A 560 -18.44 -3.21 -0.94
C MET A 560 -17.58 -3.51 0.29
N TYR A 561 -16.41 -2.90 0.40
CA TYR A 561 -15.51 -3.03 1.55
C TYR A 561 -16.18 -2.57 2.85
N ILE A 562 -16.91 -1.44 2.82
CA ILE A 562 -17.68 -0.97 3.99
C ILE A 562 -18.79 -1.95 4.35
N ILE A 563 -19.61 -2.39 3.38
CA ILE A 563 -20.68 -3.37 3.63
C ILE A 563 -20.11 -4.64 4.21
N TRP A 564 -19.01 -5.13 3.64
CA TRP A 564 -18.33 -6.32 4.11
C TRP A 564 -17.88 -6.16 5.56
N ASN A 565 -17.13 -5.11 5.89
CA ASN A 565 -16.68 -4.89 7.27
C ASN A 565 -17.87 -4.81 8.23
N ILE A 566 -18.95 -4.09 7.87
CA ILE A 566 -20.17 -4.03 8.70
C ILE A 566 -20.75 -5.42 8.91
N VAL A 567 -20.92 -6.21 7.85
CA VAL A 567 -21.43 -7.59 7.95
C VAL A 567 -20.50 -8.43 8.83
N TYR A 568 -19.19 -8.33 8.62
CA TYR A 568 -18.20 -9.12 9.33
C TYR A 568 -18.19 -8.83 10.83
N PHE A 569 -18.16 -7.56 11.23
CA PHE A 569 -18.17 -7.15 12.64
C PHE A 569 -19.53 -7.37 13.32
N VAL A 570 -20.65 -7.15 12.62
CA VAL A 570 -22.01 -7.29 13.21
C VAL A 570 -22.45 -8.74 13.29
N SER A 571 -22.25 -9.52 12.23
CA SER A 571 -22.70 -10.92 12.20
C SER A 571 -21.76 -11.86 12.94
N THR A 572 -20.54 -11.39 13.28
CA THR A 572 -19.45 -12.21 13.80
C THR A 572 -19.29 -13.50 12.99
N ARG A 573 -19.48 -13.40 11.67
CA ARG A 573 -19.37 -14.49 10.69
C ARG A 573 -18.71 -13.95 9.41
N PRO A 574 -17.90 -14.76 8.72
CA PRO A 574 -17.28 -14.36 7.47
C PRO A 574 -18.38 -14.10 6.44
N SER A 575 -18.24 -13.03 5.64
CA SER A 575 -19.23 -12.70 4.62
C SER A 575 -19.26 -13.79 3.54
N PHE A 576 -20.49 -14.20 3.19
CA PHE A 576 -20.82 -15.27 2.24
C PHE A 576 -20.37 -15.02 0.79
N LEU A 577 -20.03 -13.79 0.42
CA LEU A 577 -19.83 -13.43 -0.99
C LEU A 577 -18.64 -14.16 -1.63
N TYR A 578 -17.61 -14.52 -0.86
CA TYR A 578 -16.41 -15.20 -1.39
C TYR A 578 -15.86 -16.31 -0.50
N ARG A 579 -16.66 -16.78 0.46
CA ARG A 579 -16.28 -17.87 1.37
C ARG A 579 -16.08 -19.21 0.63
N GLU A 580 -16.90 -19.46 -0.40
CA GLU A 580 -16.91 -20.71 -1.18
C GLU A 580 -16.08 -20.62 -2.48
N THR A 581 -15.21 -19.61 -2.61
CA THR A 581 -14.35 -19.57 -3.80
C THR A 581 -13.35 -20.73 -3.74
N PRO A 582 -13.04 -21.41 -4.85
CA PRO A 582 -12.08 -22.52 -4.86
C PRO A 582 -10.61 -22.07 -4.64
N TYR A 583 -10.40 -20.81 -4.25
CA TYR A 583 -9.08 -20.21 -4.07
C TYR A 583 -8.84 -19.97 -2.58
N MET A 584 -7.77 -20.56 -2.04
CA MET A 584 -7.23 -20.23 -0.72
C MET A 584 -6.93 -18.73 -0.65
N MET A 585 -7.32 -18.06 0.43
CA MET A 585 -7.23 -16.60 0.62
C MET A 585 -8.13 -15.75 -0.28
N GLY A 586 -9.16 -16.33 -0.93
CA GLY A 586 -10.10 -15.57 -1.77
C GLY A 586 -10.87 -14.48 -1.01
N ASN A 587 -11.31 -14.79 0.22
CA ASN A 587 -12.05 -13.86 1.08
C ASN A 587 -11.11 -12.91 1.84
N SER A 588 -9.96 -13.42 2.29
CA SER A 588 -9.02 -12.69 3.15
C SER A 588 -8.07 -11.77 2.36
N GLY A 589 -7.66 -12.19 1.17
CA GLY A 589 -6.92 -11.36 0.21
C GLY A 589 -7.71 -10.10 -0.16
N PHE A 590 -9.02 -10.23 -0.42
CA PHE A 590 -9.87 -9.06 -0.74
C PHE A 590 -9.73 -7.94 0.30
N MET A 591 -9.86 -8.27 1.59
CA MET A 591 -9.84 -7.28 2.67
C MET A 591 -8.46 -6.67 2.86
N CYS A 592 -7.42 -7.50 2.89
CA CYS A 592 -6.04 -7.06 3.03
C CYS A 592 -5.62 -6.11 1.90
N ILE A 593 -6.02 -6.41 0.66
CA ILE A 593 -5.66 -5.63 -0.52
C ILE A 593 -6.48 -4.34 -0.63
N CYS A 594 -7.74 -4.32 -0.21
CA CYS A 594 -8.55 -3.11 -0.27
C CYS A 594 -7.98 -1.95 0.57
N PHE A 595 -7.26 -2.26 1.67
CA PHE A 595 -6.58 -1.26 2.51
C PHE A 595 -5.59 -0.38 1.72
N SER A 596 -4.83 -0.97 0.79
CA SER A 596 -3.86 -0.26 -0.05
C SER A 596 -4.46 0.19 -1.38
N LEU A 597 -5.29 -0.64 -2.02
CA LEU A 597 -5.87 -0.38 -3.33
C LEU A 597 -6.77 0.86 -3.35
N ILE A 598 -7.66 1.01 -2.36
CA ILE A 598 -8.65 2.11 -2.34
C ILE A 598 -7.95 3.48 -2.29
N PRO A 599 -7.00 3.75 -1.37
CA PRO A 599 -6.23 4.99 -1.39
C PRO A 599 -5.47 5.22 -2.70
N MET A 600 -4.76 4.21 -3.20
CA MET A 600 -3.88 4.33 -4.38
C MET A 600 -4.68 4.68 -5.65
N PHE A 601 -5.71 3.89 -5.96
CA PHE A 601 -6.56 4.12 -7.12
C PHE A 601 -7.49 5.32 -6.92
N GLY A 602 -7.85 5.66 -5.68
CA GLY A 602 -8.56 6.89 -5.34
C GLY A 602 -7.75 8.16 -5.70
N ILE A 603 -6.48 8.22 -5.30
CA ILE A 603 -5.56 9.30 -5.70
C ILE A 603 -5.44 9.33 -7.22
N ASN A 604 -5.28 8.18 -7.86
CA ASN A 604 -5.15 8.08 -9.31
C ASN A 604 -6.40 8.59 -10.05
N SER A 605 -7.60 8.30 -9.54
CA SER A 605 -8.86 8.88 -10.06
C SER A 605 -8.92 10.41 -9.93
N ILE A 606 -8.42 10.97 -8.83
CA ILE A 606 -8.31 12.42 -8.64
C ILE A 606 -7.37 13.03 -9.69
N LEU A 607 -6.23 12.38 -9.97
CA LEU A 607 -5.27 12.81 -10.99
C LEU A 607 -5.86 12.73 -12.40
N SER A 608 -6.44 11.58 -12.77
CA SER A 608 -7.08 11.35 -14.07
C SER A 608 -8.09 12.45 -14.40
N THR A 609 -9.00 12.73 -13.47
CA THR A 609 -10.05 13.73 -13.65
C THR A 609 -9.51 15.16 -13.67
N HIS A 610 -8.49 15.47 -12.86
CA HIS A 610 -7.78 16.75 -12.91
C HIS A 610 -7.22 17.01 -14.30
N PHE A 611 -6.52 16.03 -14.90
CA PHE A 611 -5.99 16.17 -16.26
C PHE A 611 -7.08 16.19 -17.32
N SER A 612 -8.13 15.38 -17.20
CA SER A 612 -9.26 15.40 -18.14
C SER A 612 -9.90 16.80 -18.21
N VAL A 613 -10.05 17.47 -17.07
CA VAL A 613 -10.61 18.83 -17.01
C VAL A 613 -9.61 19.87 -17.54
N LYS A 614 -8.34 19.82 -17.10
CA LYS A 614 -7.33 20.85 -17.42
C LYS A 614 -6.78 20.76 -18.84
N THR A 615 -6.80 19.59 -19.45
CA THR A 615 -6.28 19.37 -20.81
C THR A 615 -7.36 19.12 -21.85
N ARG A 616 -8.59 18.75 -21.44
CA ARG A 616 -9.69 18.32 -22.33
C ARG A 616 -9.34 17.21 -23.32
N ARG A 617 -8.22 16.52 -23.11
CA ARG A 617 -7.80 15.33 -23.83
C ARG A 617 -7.45 14.23 -22.82
N ILE A 618 -7.38 13.00 -23.30
CA ILE A 618 -7.24 11.84 -22.42
C ILE A 618 -5.78 11.37 -22.24
N ILE A 619 -4.87 11.81 -23.12
CA ILE A 619 -3.50 11.30 -23.23
C ILE A 619 -2.64 11.69 -22.01
N VAL A 620 -2.61 12.97 -21.63
CA VAL A 620 -1.78 13.45 -20.50
C VAL A 620 -2.17 12.73 -19.21
N GLY A 621 -3.47 12.67 -18.92
CA GLY A 621 -3.97 11.95 -17.74
C GLY A 621 -3.60 10.47 -17.76
N ALA A 622 -3.71 9.80 -18.91
CA ALA A 622 -3.43 8.37 -19.03
C ALA A 622 -1.94 8.07 -18.77
N ILE A 623 -1.02 8.86 -19.34
CA ILE A 623 0.42 8.68 -19.12
C ILE A 623 0.78 8.92 -17.65
N VAL A 624 0.30 10.02 -17.04
CA VAL A 624 0.60 10.35 -15.64
C VAL A 624 0.05 9.27 -14.70
N CYS A 625 -1.19 8.84 -14.90
CA CYS A 625 -1.82 7.81 -14.07
C CYS A 625 -1.11 6.45 -14.19
N ALA A 626 -0.70 6.07 -15.41
CA ALA A 626 0.05 4.84 -15.64
C ALA A 626 1.42 4.89 -14.96
N LEU A 627 2.19 5.97 -15.15
CA LEU A 627 3.48 6.13 -14.48
C LEU A 627 3.35 6.13 -12.95
N PHE A 628 2.32 6.78 -12.41
CA PHE A 628 2.10 6.85 -10.97
C PHE A 628 1.73 5.49 -10.37
N ILE A 629 0.80 4.74 -10.98
CA ILE A 629 0.43 3.41 -10.51
C ILE A 629 1.58 2.43 -10.67
N VAL A 630 2.31 2.47 -11.79
CA VAL A 630 3.52 1.67 -11.97
C VAL A 630 4.56 2.01 -10.90
N TRP A 631 4.82 3.29 -10.63
CA TRP A 631 5.71 3.69 -9.54
C TRP A 631 5.29 3.07 -8.20
N ILE A 632 4.03 3.27 -7.77
CA ILE A 632 3.58 2.78 -6.46
C ILE A 632 3.65 1.26 -6.37
N THR A 633 3.20 0.54 -7.41
CA THR A 633 3.27 -0.92 -7.44
C THR A 633 4.72 -1.40 -7.26
N PHE A 634 5.69 -0.74 -7.87
CA PHE A 634 7.08 -1.20 -7.85
C PHE A 634 7.81 -0.87 -6.56
N ALA A 635 7.42 0.25 -5.96
CA ALA A 635 7.95 0.72 -4.69
C ALA A 635 7.37 -0.05 -3.50
N GLY A 636 6.09 -0.44 -3.58
CA GLY A 636 5.36 -1.07 -2.48
C GLY A 636 5.24 -2.59 -2.55
N GLN A 637 5.63 -3.24 -3.65
CA GLN A 637 5.51 -4.70 -3.83
C GLN A 637 6.90 -5.36 -3.83
N SER A 638 6.95 -6.61 -3.36
CA SER A 638 8.15 -7.44 -3.51
C SER A 638 8.45 -7.72 -4.98
N LEU A 639 9.72 -7.63 -5.34
CA LEU A 639 10.28 -8.40 -6.44
C LEU A 639 10.30 -9.86 -5.99
N ALA A 640 9.58 -10.70 -6.73
CA ALA A 640 9.44 -12.14 -6.51
C ALA A 640 9.54 -12.59 -5.04
N LEU A 641 8.39 -12.72 -4.40
CA LEU A 641 8.21 -13.77 -3.41
C LEU A 641 7.19 -14.74 -3.99
N PRO A 642 7.22 -16.03 -3.62
CA PRO A 642 6.23 -16.96 -4.10
C PRO A 642 4.84 -16.44 -3.76
N SER A 643 3.88 -16.71 -4.65
CA SER A 643 2.45 -16.54 -4.42
C SER A 643 2.08 -17.04 -3.03
N THR A 644 0.92 -16.59 -2.57
CA THR A 644 0.10 -17.27 -1.56
C THR A 644 0.14 -18.82 -1.64
N GLN A 645 0.46 -19.42 -2.80
CA GLN A 645 0.72 -20.86 -2.96
C GLN A 645 1.86 -21.41 -2.09
N SER A 646 2.88 -20.62 -1.70
CA SER A 646 3.92 -21.06 -0.76
C SER A 646 3.43 -21.16 0.68
N ALA A 647 2.48 -20.31 1.09
CA ALA A 647 1.83 -20.43 2.40
C ALA A 647 0.93 -21.68 2.46
N VAL A 648 0.36 -22.09 1.31
CA VAL A 648 -0.34 -23.38 1.18
C VAL A 648 0.67 -24.55 1.11
N GLY A 649 1.82 -24.36 0.46
CA GLY A 649 2.89 -25.34 0.38
C GLY A 649 3.56 -25.64 1.72
N SER A 650 3.71 -24.63 2.60
CA SER A 650 4.26 -24.80 3.95
C SER A 650 3.31 -25.48 4.93
N LEU A 651 2.06 -25.76 4.53
CA LEU A 651 1.06 -26.47 5.33
C LEU A 651 0.85 -27.92 4.88
N ASN A 652 1.41 -28.29 3.72
CA ASN A 652 1.47 -29.66 3.22
C ASN A 652 2.81 -30.36 3.53
N GLY A 653 3.71 -29.67 4.25
CA GLY A 653 5.05 -30.14 4.61
C GLY A 653 5.13 -30.57 6.06
#